data_AF-A0A2P5C284-F1
#
_entry.id   AF-A0A2P5C284-F1
#
_cell.length_a   1.000
_cell.length_b   1.000
_cell.length_c   1.000
_cell.angle_alpha   90.00
_cell.angle_beta   90.00
_cell.angle_gamma   90.00
#
_symmetry.space_group_name_H-M   'P 1'
#
loop_
_entity.id
_entity.type
_entity.pdbx_description
1 polymer ?
#
loop_
_entity_poly.entity_id
_entity_poly.type
_entity_poly.pdbx_seq_one_letter_code
_entity_poly.pdbx_strand_id
1 'polypeptide(L)'
;MSQCATAKLQRVSVENARVTIRNYYQYRHVDKPGWNLGWTWANNEVIWSMRGAFATDMGNCSSYKSQIPHSCRKDPVIADLMLDQASPENMTEGCCRGGVLYPWAINPANSFSSFEVQVGNQEGNAFVRAPKNLALLAPGPGYSCGPLLEVEPTVSSDIGGRRQVPVFRTWKSTCTYSSFLANKIPMCCVSLSTFYNPAITACPNCSCGCRDADKSTDSCISEGNQVSRSSIADNVDIVKCTYHMCPIRVHWHIKNNYMDHWRVKLTVSNYNYRRNYTDWNVLVQHPNFKQLEKTFSFNSTLLPAVGLGEGTLADEVALFWGLKFYNDELLNADEDQLGSVSTEILLKKDLESFTLRNGWALPRRIYFNGEYCQMPPPDNFPILPNGSAAGAKQVTQAVWPETAVAQVEKRPISTILIIIAMQTEALPVVNKFQLTEDPHPAFPPGVPWVRYYGNYKDLQINLIWPGKDSYLGVDSVGTVSASLVTYASVQALKPDLIINAGTAGGFKAKGAGIGDVYLASAVAFHDRRIPIPVFDLYGVGLRHAFSTSNLLKELNLKVGKLSTGDSLDMTPQDEASITANDATIKDMEGAAVAYVADLFKVPTIFVKAVTDIVDGEKPTAEEFLQNLAAVTAALEQSVTQVIEYISGKSLSEL
;
A
#
# COMPACT_ATOMS: atom_id res chain seq x y z
N MET A 1 -14.06 -26.20 -7.85
CA MET A 1 -12.63 -26.53 -7.74
C MET A 1 -12.39 -27.14 -6.38
N SER A 2 -11.79 -28.33 -6.30
CA SER A 2 -11.65 -29.08 -5.05
C SER A 2 -10.67 -28.36 -4.09
N GLN A 3 -11.18 -27.83 -2.97
CA GLN A 3 -10.35 -27.22 -1.92
C GLN A 3 -9.71 -28.33 -1.07
N CYS A 4 -8.68 -29.01 -1.60
CA CYS A 4 -8.03 -30.11 -0.89
C CYS A 4 -6.54 -30.23 -1.24
N ALA A 5 -5.75 -30.77 -0.32
CA ALA A 5 -4.44 -31.31 -0.66
C ALA A 5 -4.61 -32.73 -1.21
N THR A 6 -3.71 -33.19 -2.07
CA THR A 6 -3.69 -34.58 -2.53
C THR A 6 -2.30 -35.16 -2.35
N ALA A 7 -2.24 -36.39 -1.84
CA ALA A 7 -1.05 -37.21 -1.85
C ALA A 7 -1.21 -38.29 -2.92
N LYS A 8 -0.26 -38.35 -3.85
CA LYS A 8 -0.22 -39.32 -4.94
C LYS A 8 1.02 -40.19 -4.77
N LEU A 9 0.83 -41.49 -4.69
CA LEU A 9 1.90 -42.48 -4.62
C LEU A 9 1.91 -43.27 -5.93
N GLN A 10 3.03 -43.23 -6.64
CA GLN A 10 3.25 -43.88 -7.93
C GLN A 10 4.36 -44.93 -7.80
N ARG A 11 4.07 -46.21 -8.07
CA ARG A 11 5.09 -47.26 -8.13
C ARG A 11 5.64 -47.34 -9.55
N VAL A 12 6.82 -46.79 -9.77
CA VAL A 12 7.50 -46.82 -11.09
C VAL A 12 7.99 -48.23 -11.40
N SER A 13 8.41 -48.97 -10.38
CA SER A 13 8.68 -50.42 -10.43
C SER A 13 8.28 -51.07 -9.10
N VAL A 14 8.55 -52.37 -8.94
CA VAL A 14 8.35 -53.07 -7.65
C VAL A 14 9.17 -52.40 -6.55
N GLU A 15 10.37 -51.92 -6.87
CA GLU A 15 11.33 -51.37 -5.91
C GLU A 15 11.32 -49.84 -5.85
N ASN A 16 10.85 -49.14 -6.88
CA ASN A 16 10.91 -47.68 -6.94
C ASN A 16 9.52 -47.05 -6.85
N ALA A 17 9.36 -46.09 -5.93
CA ALA A 17 8.16 -45.30 -5.76
C ALA A 17 8.46 -43.80 -5.85
N ARG A 18 7.54 -43.04 -6.45
CA ARG A 18 7.50 -41.58 -6.43
C ARG A 18 6.28 -41.12 -5.66
N VAL A 19 6.48 -40.24 -4.69
CA VAL A 19 5.42 -39.62 -3.90
C VAL A 19 5.34 -38.16 -4.31
N THR A 20 4.13 -37.68 -4.59
CA THR A 20 3.86 -36.28 -4.89
C THR A 20 2.79 -35.77 -3.93
N ILE A 21 3.07 -34.69 -3.23
CA ILE A 21 2.12 -33.94 -2.41
C ILE A 21 1.80 -32.67 -3.17
N ARG A 22 0.51 -32.38 -3.36
CA ARG A 22 0.06 -31.18 -4.06
C ARG A 22 -1.01 -30.47 -3.27
N ASN A 23 -0.84 -29.16 -3.10
CA ASN A 23 -1.76 -28.26 -2.43
C ASN A 23 -2.68 -27.59 -3.47
N TYR A 24 -3.96 -27.94 -3.51
CA TYR A 24 -4.94 -27.25 -4.36
C TYR A 24 -5.74 -26.17 -3.62
N TYR A 25 -5.43 -25.91 -2.34
CA TYR A 25 -6.03 -24.77 -1.64
C TYR A 25 -5.61 -23.47 -2.31
N GLN A 26 -6.60 -22.61 -2.60
CA GLN A 26 -6.36 -21.38 -3.36
C GLN A 26 -5.60 -20.32 -2.55
N TYR A 27 -5.83 -20.26 -1.24
CA TYR A 27 -5.31 -19.21 -0.36
C TYR A 27 -4.58 -19.74 0.90
N ARG A 28 -4.65 -21.04 1.17
CA ARG A 28 -3.96 -21.67 2.30
C ARG A 28 -2.62 -22.23 1.83
N HIS A 29 -1.54 -21.86 2.50
CA HIS A 29 -0.22 -22.49 2.33
C HIS A 29 0.09 -23.45 3.48
N VAL A 30 1.07 -24.32 3.25
CA VAL A 30 1.76 -25.04 4.32
C VAL A 30 3.02 -24.24 4.64
N ASP A 31 3.05 -23.60 5.80
CA ASP A 31 4.16 -22.78 6.27
C ASP A 31 5.20 -23.63 7.02
N LYS A 32 6.33 -23.02 7.39
CA LYS A 32 7.30 -23.60 8.32
C LYS A 32 6.62 -24.01 9.64
N PRO A 33 6.98 -25.16 10.25
CA PRO A 33 8.11 -26.05 9.91
C PRO A 33 7.91 -26.98 8.70
N GLY A 34 6.80 -26.85 7.95
CA GLY A 34 6.54 -27.63 6.75
C GLY A 34 5.64 -28.85 6.99
N TRP A 35 5.41 -29.63 5.92
CA TRP A 35 4.68 -30.89 6.02
C TRP A 35 5.58 -32.06 6.45
N ASN A 36 4.98 -32.98 7.19
CA ASN A 36 5.43 -34.34 7.46
C ASN A 36 4.37 -35.31 6.94
N LEU A 37 4.78 -36.31 6.16
CA LEU A 37 3.88 -37.33 5.61
C LEU A 37 4.15 -38.68 6.26
N GLY A 38 3.17 -39.19 6.99
CA GLY A 38 3.20 -40.52 7.60
C GLY A 38 2.30 -41.50 6.90
N TRP A 39 2.67 -42.78 6.89
CA TRP A 39 1.80 -43.88 6.49
C TRP A 39 2.22 -45.16 7.19
N THR A 40 1.40 -46.21 7.10
CA THR A 40 1.72 -47.56 7.57
C THR A 40 1.87 -48.50 6.39
N TRP A 41 3.00 -49.20 6.31
CA TRP A 41 3.24 -50.26 5.34
C TRP A 41 2.21 -51.39 5.48
N ALA A 42 1.75 -51.90 4.34
CA ALA A 42 0.75 -52.96 4.32
C ALA A 42 1.39 -54.33 4.61
N ASN A 43 2.67 -54.49 4.25
CA ASN A 43 3.48 -55.66 4.47
C ASN A 43 4.74 -55.28 5.28
N ASN A 44 5.77 -56.14 5.25
CA ASN A 44 7.08 -55.89 5.88
C ASN A 44 8.01 -55.13 4.92
N GLU A 45 7.52 -54.00 4.43
CA GLU A 45 8.29 -53.11 3.56
C GLU A 45 9.28 -52.24 4.38
N VAL A 46 10.45 -51.97 3.80
CA VAL A 46 11.47 -51.07 4.36
C VAL A 46 11.93 -50.05 3.32
N ILE A 47 12.46 -48.92 3.78
CA ILE A 47 12.99 -47.85 2.92
C ILE A 47 14.50 -48.05 2.80
N TRP A 48 14.99 -48.36 1.59
CA TRP A 48 16.42 -48.52 1.31
C TRP A 48 17.13 -47.19 1.10
N SER A 49 16.52 -46.30 0.32
CA SER A 49 17.08 -44.98 -0.01
C SER A 49 15.96 -44.00 -0.35
N MET A 50 16.25 -42.70 -0.23
CA MET A 50 15.32 -41.61 -0.56
C MET A 50 16.03 -40.47 -1.27
N ARG A 51 15.31 -39.77 -2.15
CA ARG A 51 15.74 -38.52 -2.78
C ARG A 51 14.64 -37.47 -2.68
N GLY A 52 14.99 -36.22 -2.38
CA GLY A 52 14.08 -35.10 -2.18
C GLY A 52 13.48 -34.98 -0.77
N ALA A 53 13.50 -36.06 0.00
CA ALA A 53 12.94 -36.13 1.36
C ALA A 53 13.69 -37.17 2.18
N PHE A 54 13.44 -37.23 3.50
CA PHE A 54 14.05 -38.19 4.40
C PHE A 54 13.05 -38.71 5.44
N ALA A 55 13.21 -39.97 5.86
CA ALA A 55 12.51 -40.48 7.03
C ALA A 55 13.10 -39.88 8.31
N THR A 56 12.23 -39.38 9.20
CA THR A 56 12.65 -38.70 10.45
C THR A 56 13.15 -39.68 11.51
N ASP A 57 12.79 -40.96 11.41
CA ASP A 57 13.23 -42.02 12.31
C ASP A 57 13.62 -43.27 11.51
N MET A 58 14.81 -43.79 11.80
CA MET A 58 15.35 -45.01 11.21
C MET A 58 14.68 -46.27 11.77
N GLY A 59 14.20 -46.24 13.01
CA GLY A 59 13.68 -47.40 13.72
C GLY A 59 14.74 -48.48 13.99
N ASN A 60 14.30 -49.67 14.39
CA ASN A 60 15.20 -50.80 14.67
C ASN A 60 15.49 -51.61 13.40
N CYS A 61 16.65 -51.35 12.79
CA CYS A 61 17.15 -52.05 11.61
C CYS A 61 18.13 -53.20 11.91
N SER A 62 18.26 -53.66 13.17
CA SER A 62 19.31 -54.63 13.56
C SER A 62 19.25 -55.99 12.84
N SER A 63 18.13 -56.33 12.19
CA SER A 63 18.00 -57.54 11.36
C SER A 63 18.83 -57.50 10.07
N TYR A 64 19.32 -56.34 9.64
CA TYR A 64 20.09 -56.15 8.41
C TYR A 64 21.58 -55.98 8.72
N LYS A 65 22.43 -56.93 8.28
CA LYS A 65 23.86 -56.97 8.65
C LYS A 65 24.82 -56.42 7.59
N SER A 66 24.45 -56.41 6.31
CA SER A 66 25.35 -56.00 5.21
C SER A 66 25.10 -54.57 4.75
N GLN A 67 23.86 -54.25 4.37
CA GLN A 67 23.41 -52.92 3.99
C GLN A 67 22.27 -52.55 4.93
N ILE A 68 22.42 -51.42 5.61
CA ILE A 68 21.41 -50.95 6.56
C ILE A 68 20.42 -50.07 5.79
N PRO A 69 19.09 -50.37 5.81
CA PRO A 69 18.09 -49.53 5.18
C PRO A 69 18.06 -48.12 5.80
N HIS A 70 17.64 -47.13 5.01
CA HIS A 70 17.37 -45.76 5.48
C HIS A 70 16.33 -45.72 6.60
N SER A 71 15.29 -46.56 6.55
CA SER A 71 14.35 -46.75 7.66
C SER A 71 13.67 -48.12 7.61
N CYS A 72 13.59 -48.77 8.77
CA CYS A 72 12.90 -50.05 8.98
C CYS A 72 11.59 -49.89 9.75
N ARG A 73 11.12 -48.66 9.97
CA ARG A 73 9.83 -48.43 10.62
C ARG A 73 8.68 -48.93 9.75
N LYS A 74 7.72 -49.59 10.39
CA LYS A 74 6.46 -49.98 9.75
C LYS A 74 5.56 -48.77 9.45
N ASP A 75 5.73 -47.71 10.24
CA ASP A 75 4.99 -46.46 10.22
C ASP A 75 5.92 -45.25 9.99
N PRO A 76 6.64 -45.16 8.86
CA PRO A 76 7.60 -44.09 8.65
C PRO A 76 6.90 -42.71 8.58
N VAL A 77 7.58 -41.70 9.10
CA VAL A 77 7.22 -40.29 8.94
C VAL A 77 8.30 -39.64 8.09
N ILE A 78 7.89 -38.98 7.01
CA ILE A 78 8.78 -38.40 6.01
C ILE A 78 8.69 -36.88 6.06
N ALA A 79 9.84 -36.22 6.04
CA ALA A 79 9.97 -34.78 5.93
C ALA A 79 10.70 -34.39 4.64
N ASP A 80 10.33 -33.26 4.06
CA ASP A 80 11.03 -32.67 2.91
C ASP A 80 12.44 -32.22 3.30
N LEU A 81 13.39 -32.31 2.37
CA LEU A 81 14.72 -31.73 2.59
C LEU A 81 14.66 -30.20 2.63
N MET A 82 15.66 -29.56 3.22
CA MET A 82 15.90 -28.13 3.05
C MET A 82 16.94 -27.91 1.94
N LEU A 83 16.89 -26.75 1.28
CA LEU A 83 17.73 -26.47 0.11
C LEU A 83 19.23 -26.43 0.46
N ASP A 84 19.55 -25.96 1.65
CA ASP A 84 20.90 -25.92 2.22
C ASP A 84 21.46 -27.31 2.58
N GLN A 85 20.57 -28.29 2.79
CA GLN A 85 20.91 -29.67 3.15
C GLN A 85 20.90 -30.62 1.92
N ALA A 86 20.38 -30.18 0.78
CA ALA A 86 20.24 -31.02 -0.41
C ALA A 86 21.47 -30.94 -1.32
N SER A 87 22.13 -32.08 -1.55
CA SER A 87 23.11 -32.21 -2.63
C SER A 87 22.39 -32.27 -4.00
N PRO A 88 23.01 -31.81 -5.10
CA PRO A 88 22.37 -31.83 -6.43
C PRO A 88 21.85 -33.20 -6.86
N GLU A 89 22.51 -34.27 -6.42
CA GLU A 89 22.15 -35.67 -6.72
C GLU A 89 20.90 -36.16 -5.98
N ASN A 90 20.60 -35.53 -4.83
CA ASN A 90 19.46 -35.87 -3.98
C ASN A 90 18.25 -34.95 -4.21
N MET A 91 18.34 -34.01 -5.16
CA MET A 91 17.22 -33.13 -5.52
C MET A 91 16.26 -33.83 -6.49
N THR A 92 14.97 -33.58 -6.29
CA THR A 92 13.87 -34.04 -7.15
C THR A 92 12.94 -32.88 -7.46
N GLU A 93 12.00 -33.09 -8.38
CA GLU A 93 11.12 -32.02 -8.87
C GLU A 93 10.24 -31.44 -7.74
N GLY A 94 10.35 -30.12 -7.52
CA GLY A 94 9.57 -29.40 -6.51
C GLY A 94 9.97 -29.69 -5.05
N CYS A 95 11.05 -30.45 -4.81
CA CYS A 95 11.54 -30.73 -3.47
C CYS A 95 12.31 -29.56 -2.86
N CYS A 96 12.70 -29.85 -1.62
CA CYS A 96 13.84 -29.28 -0.93
C CYS A 96 13.56 -27.88 -0.39
N ARG A 97 12.32 -27.65 0.04
CA ARG A 97 11.83 -26.37 0.57
C ARG A 97 11.44 -26.45 2.03
N GLY A 98 11.97 -27.45 2.75
CA GLY A 98 11.64 -27.70 4.15
C GLY A 98 10.15 -27.90 4.36
N GLY A 99 9.45 -28.46 3.36
CA GLY A 99 8.05 -28.82 3.48
C GLY A 99 7.08 -27.66 3.26
N VAL A 100 7.54 -26.50 2.78
CA VAL A 100 6.67 -25.37 2.45
C VAL A 100 5.94 -25.63 1.13
N LEU A 101 4.62 -25.42 1.10
CA LEU A 101 3.78 -25.52 -0.09
C LEU A 101 2.94 -24.27 -0.28
N TYR A 102 3.08 -23.61 -1.42
CA TYR A 102 2.37 -22.36 -1.71
C TYR A 102 0.88 -22.59 -2.00
N PRO A 103 0.03 -21.56 -1.84
CA PRO A 103 -1.36 -21.63 -2.28
C PRO A 103 -1.41 -21.68 -3.80
N TRP A 104 -2.34 -22.46 -4.34
CA TRP A 104 -2.46 -22.67 -5.78
C TRP A 104 -2.67 -21.36 -6.55
N ALA A 105 -3.45 -20.41 -6.02
CA ALA A 105 -3.74 -19.16 -6.72
C ALA A 105 -2.55 -18.18 -6.77
N ILE A 106 -1.59 -18.32 -5.86
CA ILE A 106 -0.42 -17.43 -5.78
C ILE A 106 0.72 -18.01 -6.61
N ASN A 107 1.03 -19.30 -6.43
CA ASN A 107 2.13 -19.93 -7.13
C ASN A 107 1.86 -21.43 -7.39
N PRO A 108 1.22 -21.77 -8.52
CA PRO A 108 0.94 -23.16 -8.89
C PRO A 108 2.21 -24.01 -9.01
N ALA A 109 3.32 -23.45 -9.50
CA ALA A 109 4.58 -24.17 -9.67
C ALA A 109 5.18 -24.59 -8.31
N ASN A 110 4.97 -23.79 -7.28
CA ASN A 110 5.46 -24.05 -5.93
C ASN A 110 4.40 -24.65 -4.98
N SER A 111 3.26 -25.07 -5.52
CA SER A 111 2.17 -25.70 -4.75
C SER A 111 2.31 -27.22 -4.58
N PHE A 112 3.40 -27.82 -5.08
CA PHE A 112 3.62 -29.27 -4.97
C PHE A 112 5.07 -29.58 -4.60
N SER A 113 5.28 -30.68 -3.87
CA SER A 113 6.58 -31.30 -3.66
C SER A 113 6.53 -32.75 -4.10
N SER A 114 7.63 -33.28 -4.63
CA SER A 114 7.76 -34.70 -4.92
C SER A 114 9.08 -35.24 -4.41
N PHE A 115 9.09 -36.52 -4.06
CA PHE A 115 10.27 -37.25 -3.62
C PHE A 115 10.21 -38.70 -4.10
N GLU A 116 11.36 -39.33 -4.14
CA GLU A 116 11.50 -40.71 -4.59
C GLU A 116 11.97 -41.60 -3.44
N VAL A 117 11.47 -42.83 -3.43
CA VAL A 117 11.71 -43.82 -2.38
C VAL A 117 12.02 -45.16 -3.02
N GLN A 118 13.14 -45.76 -2.65
CA GLN A 118 13.43 -47.14 -2.95
C GLN A 118 12.92 -48.02 -1.82
N VAL A 119 11.96 -48.88 -2.12
CA VAL A 119 11.25 -49.74 -1.16
C VAL A 119 11.67 -51.18 -1.36
N GLY A 120 12.05 -51.85 -0.27
CA GLY A 120 12.34 -53.27 -0.24
C GLY A 120 11.31 -54.07 0.53
N ASN A 121 11.29 -55.38 0.32
CA ASN A 121 10.55 -56.35 1.12
C ASN A 121 11.48 -57.53 1.45
N GLN A 122 11.51 -57.97 2.70
CA GLN A 122 12.31 -59.15 3.11
C GLN A 122 11.84 -60.46 2.46
N GLU A 123 10.58 -60.56 2.05
CA GLU A 123 9.97 -61.83 1.63
C GLU A 123 9.89 -62.04 0.11
N GLY A 124 10.43 -61.15 -0.73
CA GLY A 124 10.46 -61.32 -2.20
C GLY A 124 9.07 -61.36 -2.90
N ASN A 125 7.98 -61.19 -2.15
CA ASN A 125 6.62 -61.24 -2.68
C ASN A 125 6.31 -60.02 -3.56
N ALA A 126 6.00 -60.27 -4.83
CA ALA A 126 5.69 -59.27 -5.87
C ALA A 126 4.34 -58.54 -5.70
N PHE A 127 3.57 -58.85 -4.65
CA PHE A 127 2.22 -58.31 -4.46
C PHE A 127 2.25 -56.96 -3.73
N VAL A 128 2.39 -55.88 -4.51
CA VAL A 128 2.42 -54.52 -3.98
C VAL A 128 1.02 -54.08 -3.53
N ARG A 129 0.85 -53.80 -2.23
CA ARG A 129 -0.40 -53.28 -1.65
C ARG A 129 -0.27 -51.79 -1.33
N ALA A 130 -1.40 -51.07 -1.36
CA ALA A 130 -1.45 -49.68 -0.97
C ALA A 130 -1.13 -49.52 0.53
N PRO A 131 -0.28 -48.54 0.91
CA PRO A 131 -0.11 -48.18 2.31
C PRO A 131 -1.42 -47.77 2.97
N LYS A 132 -1.49 -47.95 4.29
CA LYS A 132 -2.66 -47.63 5.13
C LYS A 132 -2.36 -46.41 6.00
N ASN A 133 -3.41 -45.84 6.59
CA ASN A 133 -3.31 -44.79 7.60
C ASN A 133 -2.44 -43.60 7.16
N LEU A 134 -2.67 -43.09 5.96
CA LEU A 134 -1.96 -41.91 5.49
C LEU A 134 -2.30 -40.72 6.40
N ALA A 135 -1.27 -40.04 6.89
CA ALA A 135 -1.39 -38.85 7.73
C ALA A 135 -0.53 -37.74 7.14
N LEU A 136 -1.16 -36.63 6.77
CA LEU A 136 -0.46 -35.39 6.44
C LEU A 136 -0.45 -34.51 7.68
N LEU A 137 0.71 -34.40 8.31
CA LEU A 137 0.95 -33.51 9.43
C LEU A 137 1.53 -32.22 8.86
N ALA A 138 0.85 -31.11 9.05
CA ALA A 138 1.35 -29.77 8.72
C ALA A 138 1.35 -28.93 10.01
N PRO A 139 1.75 -27.65 9.99
CA PRO A 139 1.59 -26.81 11.17
C PRO A 139 0.12 -26.79 11.64
N GLY A 140 -0.11 -27.28 12.86
CA GLY A 140 -1.44 -27.45 13.46
C GLY A 140 -2.17 -28.76 13.09
N PRO A 141 -3.13 -29.23 13.91
CA PRO A 141 -3.83 -30.51 13.73
C PRO A 141 -4.93 -30.51 12.65
N GLY A 142 -4.83 -29.64 11.64
CA GLY A 142 -5.94 -29.33 10.73
C GLY A 142 -6.18 -30.32 9.59
N TYR A 143 -5.16 -31.04 9.13
CA TYR A 143 -5.26 -31.91 7.96
C TYR A 143 -5.68 -33.34 8.34
N SER A 144 -6.63 -33.88 7.58
CA SER A 144 -7.07 -35.27 7.66
C SER A 144 -7.10 -35.86 6.26
N CYS A 145 -6.54 -37.05 6.08
CA CYS A 145 -6.47 -37.72 4.78
C CYS A 145 -7.41 -38.91 4.71
N GLY A 146 -8.07 -39.07 3.57
CA GLY A 146 -8.81 -40.29 3.25
C GLY A 146 -7.89 -41.48 2.97
N PRO A 147 -8.45 -42.69 2.80
CA PRO A 147 -7.68 -43.86 2.37
C PRO A 147 -7.04 -43.64 1.00
N LEU A 148 -5.90 -44.30 0.75
CA LEU A 148 -5.29 -44.36 -0.57
C LEU A 148 -6.14 -45.25 -1.49
N LEU A 149 -6.71 -44.65 -2.53
CA LEU A 149 -7.51 -45.35 -3.54
C LEU A 149 -6.67 -45.63 -4.78
N GLU A 150 -6.77 -46.84 -5.31
CA GLU A 150 -6.13 -47.22 -6.57
C GLU A 150 -6.84 -46.52 -7.73
N VAL A 151 -6.06 -45.88 -8.59
CA VAL A 151 -6.54 -45.15 -9.78
C VAL A 151 -5.83 -45.68 -11.01
N GLU A 152 -6.35 -45.34 -12.20
CA GLU A 152 -5.73 -45.76 -13.45
C GLU A 152 -4.23 -45.43 -13.48
N PRO A 153 -3.38 -46.36 -13.93
CA PRO A 153 -1.93 -46.17 -13.98
C PRO A 153 -1.57 -44.90 -14.73
N THR A 154 -1.01 -43.94 -14.01
CA THR A 154 -0.65 -42.65 -14.60
C THR A 154 0.70 -42.75 -15.29
N VAL A 155 0.93 -41.95 -16.33
CA VAL A 155 2.22 -41.87 -17.00
C VAL A 155 3.21 -41.02 -16.19
N SER A 156 4.44 -41.47 -15.99
CA SER A 156 5.54 -40.67 -15.44
C SER A 156 6.46 -40.20 -16.56
N SER A 157 6.97 -38.98 -16.46
CA SER A 157 7.97 -38.45 -17.40
C SER A 157 9.40 -38.79 -16.98
N ASP A 158 10.19 -39.24 -17.94
CA ASP A 158 11.62 -39.56 -17.86
C ASP A 158 12.40 -38.70 -18.89
N ILE A 159 13.71 -38.52 -18.69
CA ILE A 159 14.63 -37.75 -19.55
C ILE A 159 14.10 -36.33 -19.84
N GLY A 160 14.05 -35.48 -18.81
CA GLY A 160 13.70 -34.06 -18.97
C GLY A 160 12.30 -33.81 -19.58
N GLY A 161 11.35 -34.72 -19.35
CA GLY A 161 9.99 -34.59 -19.87
C GLY A 161 9.75 -35.21 -21.25
N ARG A 162 10.80 -35.70 -21.93
CA ARG A 162 10.72 -36.13 -23.34
C ARG A 162 10.31 -37.59 -23.51
N ARG A 163 10.43 -38.41 -22.47
CA ARG A 163 10.02 -39.82 -22.48
C ARG A 163 8.87 -40.02 -21.50
N GLN A 164 7.85 -40.75 -21.92
CA GLN A 164 6.73 -41.15 -21.09
C GLN A 164 6.87 -42.63 -20.73
N VAL A 165 6.83 -42.96 -19.44
CA VAL A 165 6.95 -44.32 -18.92
C VAL A 165 5.68 -44.68 -18.17
N PRO A 166 5.02 -45.81 -18.50
CA PRO A 166 3.86 -46.28 -17.74
C PRO A 166 4.28 -46.69 -16.32
N VAL A 167 3.56 -46.20 -15.33
CA VAL A 167 3.78 -46.55 -13.92
C VAL A 167 3.06 -47.85 -13.61
N PHE A 168 3.66 -48.71 -12.80
CA PHE A 168 3.10 -50.03 -12.46
C PHE A 168 1.75 -49.91 -11.72
N ARG A 169 1.67 -49.03 -10.71
CA ARG A 169 0.44 -48.72 -9.96
C ARG A 169 0.43 -47.29 -9.46
N THR A 170 -0.76 -46.68 -9.38
CA THR A 170 -0.95 -45.36 -8.81
C THR A 170 -2.02 -45.39 -7.74
N TRP A 171 -1.73 -44.83 -6.57
CA TRP A 171 -2.72 -44.55 -5.53
C TRP A 171 -2.82 -43.05 -5.28
N LYS A 172 -4.03 -42.60 -4.96
CA LYS A 172 -4.33 -41.22 -4.65
C LYS A 172 -5.15 -41.14 -3.37
N SER A 173 -4.77 -40.23 -2.48
CA SER A 173 -5.55 -39.84 -1.32
C SER A 173 -5.82 -38.34 -1.37
N THR A 174 -7.00 -37.96 -0.92
CA THR A 174 -7.41 -36.57 -0.74
C THR A 174 -7.31 -36.24 0.74
N CYS A 175 -6.60 -35.15 1.05
CA CYS A 175 -6.46 -34.61 2.38
C CYS A 175 -7.22 -33.28 2.48
N THR A 176 -8.09 -33.18 3.48
CA THR A 176 -8.91 -32.01 3.75
C THR A 176 -8.51 -31.36 5.07
N TYR A 177 -8.43 -30.04 5.03
CA TYR A 177 -8.18 -29.19 6.18
C TYR A 177 -9.49 -28.83 6.87
N SER A 178 -9.52 -28.96 8.19
CA SER A 178 -10.63 -28.51 9.05
C SER A 178 -10.15 -27.42 9.99
N SER A 179 -10.68 -26.20 9.83
CA SER A 179 -10.40 -25.08 10.73
C SER A 179 -10.86 -25.36 12.16
N PHE A 180 -11.96 -26.10 12.33
CA PHE A 180 -12.48 -26.50 13.63
C PHE A 180 -11.51 -27.41 14.41
N LEU A 181 -10.82 -28.31 13.71
CA LEU A 181 -9.81 -29.17 14.34
C LEU A 181 -8.50 -28.42 14.57
N ALA A 182 -8.09 -27.58 13.61
CA ALA A 182 -6.80 -26.92 13.60
C ALA A 182 -6.62 -25.87 14.70
N ASN A 183 -7.61 -25.00 14.89
CA ASN A 183 -7.51 -23.86 15.80
C ASN A 183 -8.78 -23.71 16.62
N LYS A 184 -8.66 -24.01 17.92
CA LYS A 184 -9.70 -23.68 18.91
C LYS A 184 -9.73 -22.19 19.26
N ILE A 185 -8.65 -21.47 18.97
CA ILE A 185 -8.45 -20.06 19.26
C ILE A 185 -8.03 -19.37 17.95
N PRO A 186 -8.69 -18.28 17.53
CA PRO A 186 -8.28 -17.49 16.36
C PRO A 186 -6.82 -17.02 16.45
N MET A 187 -6.15 -16.85 15.30
CA MET A 187 -4.79 -16.30 15.24
C MET A 187 -4.75 -14.81 14.87
N CYS A 188 -5.89 -14.26 14.43
CA CYS A 188 -6.00 -12.88 14.00
C CYS A 188 -7.35 -12.28 14.37
N CYS A 189 -7.38 -10.96 14.48
CA CYS A 189 -8.61 -10.18 14.66
C CYS A 189 -8.69 -9.05 13.64
N VAL A 190 -9.90 -8.53 13.46
CA VAL A 190 -10.17 -7.42 12.54
C VAL A 190 -10.58 -6.17 13.32
N SER A 191 -10.07 -5.02 12.87
CA SER A 191 -10.52 -3.71 13.31
C SER A 191 -10.97 -2.88 12.11
N LEU A 192 -12.00 -2.07 12.29
CA LEU A 192 -12.66 -1.34 11.21
C LEU A 192 -12.69 0.15 11.53
N SER A 193 -12.51 0.98 10.52
CA SER A 193 -12.66 2.44 10.68
C SER A 193 -13.10 3.09 9.37
N THR A 194 -13.65 4.29 9.47
CA THR A 194 -14.13 5.09 8.33
C THR A 194 -13.75 6.54 8.53
N PHE A 195 -13.47 7.30 7.47
CA PHE A 195 -13.28 8.75 7.59
C PHE A 195 -14.51 9.51 8.14
N TYR A 196 -15.70 8.91 8.11
CA TYR A 196 -16.93 9.48 8.68
C TYR A 196 -17.05 9.36 10.21
N ASN A 197 -16.25 8.47 10.84
CA ASN A 197 -16.35 8.18 12.26
C ASN A 197 -14.94 8.23 12.88
N PRO A 198 -14.66 9.15 13.82
CA PRO A 198 -13.36 9.24 14.47
C PRO A 198 -13.06 8.03 15.38
N ALA A 199 -14.08 7.27 15.80
CA ALA A 199 -13.91 6.07 16.61
C ALA A 199 -13.56 4.86 15.74
N ILE A 200 -12.50 4.14 16.14
CA ILE A 200 -12.13 2.85 15.54
C ILE A 200 -12.95 1.75 16.20
N THR A 201 -13.63 0.94 15.40
CA THR A 201 -14.18 -0.34 15.86
C THR A 201 -13.00 -1.29 16.09
N ALA A 202 -12.58 -1.38 17.34
CA ALA A 202 -11.50 -2.22 17.82
C ALA A 202 -11.75 -3.72 17.57
N CYS A 203 -10.69 -4.53 17.67
CA CYS A 203 -10.86 -5.98 17.74
C CYS A 203 -11.74 -6.35 18.96
N PRO A 204 -12.52 -7.44 18.91
CA PRO A 204 -13.19 -7.92 20.11
C PRO A 204 -12.19 -8.29 21.21
N ASN A 205 -12.54 -8.00 22.46
CA ASN A 205 -11.73 -8.38 23.62
C ASN A 205 -11.54 -9.91 23.64
N CYS A 206 -10.33 -10.33 23.99
CA CYS A 206 -9.98 -11.74 24.12
C CYS A 206 -10.20 -12.59 22.86
N SER A 207 -10.18 -11.97 21.67
CA SER A 207 -10.34 -12.67 20.39
C SER A 207 -9.42 -13.88 20.23
N CYS A 208 -8.17 -13.78 20.72
CA CYS A 208 -7.19 -14.85 20.63
C CYS A 208 -6.85 -15.45 22.02
N GLY A 209 -7.82 -15.41 22.94
CA GLY A 209 -7.75 -16.06 24.26
C GLY A 209 -7.06 -15.21 25.32
N CYS A 210 -7.85 -14.61 26.21
CA CYS A 210 -7.34 -14.12 27.49
C CYS A 210 -7.23 -15.29 28.47
N ARG A 211 -6.12 -15.39 29.22
CA ARG A 211 -6.01 -16.34 30.33
C ARG A 211 -6.19 -15.59 31.66
N ASP A 212 -6.76 -16.29 32.64
CA ASP A 212 -6.79 -15.80 34.02
C ASP A 212 -5.36 -15.60 34.53
N ALA A 213 -5.18 -14.58 35.36
CA ALA A 213 -3.89 -14.10 35.85
C ALA A 213 -3.22 -15.03 36.88
N ASP A 214 -3.23 -16.35 36.64
CA ASP A 214 -2.52 -17.30 37.49
C ASP A 214 -1.09 -17.54 36.98
N LYS A 215 -0.18 -17.48 37.96
CA LYS A 215 1.26 -17.24 37.80
C LYS A 215 1.98 -18.46 37.19
N SER A 216 2.41 -18.36 35.93
CA SER A 216 3.73 -18.88 35.45
C SER A 216 3.93 -18.85 33.92
N THR A 217 3.02 -18.31 33.11
CA THR A 217 3.23 -18.24 31.65
C THR A 217 3.22 -16.79 31.16
N ASP A 218 4.40 -16.27 30.81
CA ASP A 218 4.56 -14.98 30.12
C ASP A 218 4.02 -15.10 28.69
N SER A 219 2.71 -15.03 28.52
CA SER A 219 2.04 -15.13 27.20
C SER A 219 2.12 -13.84 26.38
N CYS A 220 2.43 -12.71 27.02
CA CYS A 220 2.65 -11.44 26.34
C CYS A 220 3.65 -10.57 27.10
N ILE A 221 4.30 -9.63 26.39
CA ILE A 221 5.21 -8.65 26.98
C ILE A 221 4.51 -7.29 27.05
N SER A 222 4.48 -6.69 28.24
CA SER A 222 4.00 -5.33 28.48
C SER A 222 5.13 -4.32 28.34
N GLU A 223 4.83 -3.10 27.87
CA GLU A 223 5.81 -2.01 27.82
C GLU A 223 6.44 -1.78 29.21
N GLY A 224 7.76 -2.00 29.33
CA GLY A 224 8.53 -1.76 30.55
C GLY A 224 9.06 -2.98 31.31
N ASN A 225 8.68 -4.22 30.94
CA ASN A 225 9.20 -5.44 31.59
C ASN A 225 10.24 -6.15 30.73
N GLN A 226 11.52 -6.11 31.16
CA GLN A 226 12.58 -6.94 30.58
C GLN A 226 12.46 -8.38 31.07
N VAL A 227 11.79 -9.24 30.30
CA VAL A 227 11.83 -10.68 30.54
C VAL A 227 13.11 -11.25 29.90
N SER A 228 13.93 -11.95 30.68
CA SER A 228 15.13 -12.64 30.18
C SER A 228 14.75 -13.62 29.06
N ARG A 229 15.38 -13.43 27.89
CA ARG A 229 15.14 -14.18 26.63
C ARG A 229 15.46 -15.70 26.71
N SER A 230 15.76 -16.27 27.86
CA SER A 230 16.51 -17.53 27.99
C SER A 230 15.75 -18.77 28.52
N SER A 231 14.45 -18.71 28.88
CA SER A 231 13.80 -19.84 29.59
C SER A 231 12.49 -20.39 29.02
N ILE A 232 12.04 -19.99 27.82
CA ILE A 232 10.77 -20.47 27.24
C ILE A 232 11.03 -21.08 25.86
N ALA A 233 10.61 -22.33 25.69
CA ALA A 233 10.77 -23.16 24.49
C ALA A 233 10.42 -22.42 23.18
N ASP A 234 11.17 -22.72 22.11
CA ASP A 234 11.15 -22.01 20.80
C ASP A 234 9.79 -21.97 20.07
N ASN A 235 8.78 -22.72 20.54
CA ASN A 235 7.49 -22.89 19.87
C ASN A 235 6.30 -22.13 20.49
N VAL A 236 6.53 -21.21 21.44
CA VAL A 236 5.45 -20.39 22.03
C VAL A 236 5.44 -19.01 21.40
N ASP A 237 4.34 -18.65 20.73
CA ASP A 237 4.10 -17.30 20.21
C ASP A 237 3.99 -16.31 21.38
N ILE A 238 4.98 -15.42 21.50
CA ILE A 238 4.97 -14.32 22.48
C ILE A 238 4.52 -13.06 21.77
N VAL A 239 3.43 -12.45 22.24
CA VAL A 239 2.83 -11.26 21.61
C VAL A 239 2.96 -10.01 22.48
N LYS A 240 2.83 -8.82 21.90
CA LYS A 240 2.65 -7.59 22.66
C LYS A 240 1.29 -7.61 23.39
N CYS A 241 1.30 -7.28 24.68
CA CYS A 241 0.07 -7.31 25.48
C CYS A 241 -0.96 -6.32 24.91
N THR A 242 -2.13 -6.83 24.54
CA THR A 242 -3.28 -6.08 24.02
C THR A 242 -4.56 -6.68 24.57
N TYR A 243 -5.67 -5.95 24.56
CA TYR A 243 -6.97 -6.48 25.03
C TYR A 243 -7.49 -7.65 24.18
N HIS A 244 -7.03 -7.81 22.93
CA HIS A 244 -7.46 -8.89 22.02
C HIS A 244 -6.50 -10.09 21.99
N MET A 245 -5.25 -9.92 22.44
CA MET A 245 -4.21 -10.95 22.55
C MET A 245 -3.84 -11.67 21.23
N CYS A 246 -4.17 -11.05 20.09
CA CYS A 246 -3.95 -11.68 18.78
C CYS A 246 -2.56 -11.40 18.22
N PRO A 247 -1.84 -12.42 17.72
CA PRO A 247 -0.58 -12.23 16.99
C PRO A 247 -0.71 -11.32 15.78
N ILE A 248 -1.82 -11.39 15.06
CA ILE A 248 -2.06 -10.59 13.86
C ILE A 248 -3.31 -9.73 14.02
N ARG A 249 -3.23 -8.48 13.57
CA ARG A 249 -4.38 -7.60 13.40
C ARG A 249 -4.50 -7.19 11.94
N VAL A 250 -5.69 -7.36 11.37
CA VAL A 250 -6.03 -6.81 10.06
C VAL A 250 -6.91 -5.57 10.28
N HIS A 251 -6.45 -4.41 9.83
CA HIS A 251 -7.18 -3.15 9.92
C HIS A 251 -7.72 -2.76 8.54
N TRP A 252 -9.04 -2.55 8.47
CA TRP A 252 -9.73 -2.09 7.26
C TRP A 252 -10.25 -0.67 7.48
N HIS A 253 -9.67 0.28 6.76
CA HIS A 253 -10.00 1.70 6.88
C HIS A 253 -10.56 2.25 5.58
N ILE A 254 -11.77 2.78 5.60
CA ILE A 254 -12.33 3.52 4.46
C ILE A 254 -11.77 4.95 4.51
N LYS A 255 -10.80 5.26 3.63
CA LYS A 255 -10.11 6.56 3.57
C LYS A 255 -10.98 7.64 2.93
N ASN A 256 -11.51 7.35 1.75
CA ASN A 256 -12.23 8.33 0.94
C ASN A 256 -13.38 7.67 0.20
N ASN A 257 -14.38 8.50 -0.10
CA ASN A 257 -15.56 8.15 -0.87
C ASN A 257 -15.59 8.99 -2.16
N TYR A 258 -15.15 8.43 -3.29
CA TYR A 258 -15.25 9.09 -4.61
C TYR A 258 -16.59 8.77 -5.27
N MET A 259 -16.96 9.45 -6.34
CA MET A 259 -18.26 9.23 -7.00
C MET A 259 -18.43 7.79 -7.49
N ASP A 260 -17.38 7.23 -8.08
CA ASP A 260 -17.36 5.94 -8.76
C ASP A 260 -16.64 4.83 -7.99
N HIS A 261 -15.87 5.15 -6.94
CA HIS A 261 -15.16 4.12 -6.15
C HIS A 261 -14.96 4.51 -4.67
N TRP A 262 -14.74 3.52 -3.83
CA TRP A 262 -14.23 3.68 -2.47
C TRP A 262 -12.73 3.48 -2.45
N ARG A 263 -12.00 4.33 -1.72
CA ARG A 263 -10.59 4.10 -1.42
C ARG A 263 -10.48 3.53 -0.01
N VAL A 264 -10.01 2.29 0.07
CA VAL A 264 -9.79 1.56 1.31
C VAL A 264 -8.30 1.40 1.55
N LYS A 265 -7.87 1.55 2.80
CA LYS A 265 -6.55 1.13 3.27
C LYS A 265 -6.68 -0.16 4.07
N LEU A 266 -5.99 -1.20 3.62
CA LEU A 266 -5.85 -2.47 4.33
C LEU A 266 -4.45 -2.51 4.95
N THR A 267 -4.38 -2.68 6.26
CA THR A 267 -3.13 -2.78 7.01
C THR A 267 -3.10 -4.08 7.79
N VAL A 268 -2.03 -4.87 7.67
CA VAL A 268 -1.79 -6.05 8.49
C VAL A 268 -0.65 -5.72 9.45
N SER A 269 -0.88 -5.94 10.74
CA SER A 269 0.09 -5.68 11.80
C SER A 269 0.44 -6.98 12.52
N ASN A 270 1.72 -7.20 12.78
CA ASN A 270 2.24 -8.33 13.53
C ASN A 270 2.65 -7.89 14.93
N TYR A 271 2.01 -8.49 15.93
CA TYR A 271 2.23 -8.27 17.36
C TYR A 271 3.13 -9.36 17.97
N ASN A 272 3.53 -10.37 17.20
CA ASN A 272 4.38 -11.45 17.67
C ASN A 272 5.85 -10.99 17.68
N TYR A 273 6.57 -11.23 18.78
CA TYR A 273 7.98 -10.84 18.93
C TYR A 273 8.99 -11.83 18.35
N ARG A 274 8.58 -13.08 18.08
CA ARG A 274 9.48 -14.17 17.69
C ARG A 274 9.21 -14.74 16.31
N ARG A 275 8.10 -14.33 15.67
CA ARG A 275 7.64 -14.93 14.41
C ARG A 275 7.46 -13.90 13.31
N ASN A 276 8.19 -14.10 12.22
CA ASN A 276 7.94 -13.46 10.94
C ASN A 276 6.97 -14.33 10.12
N TYR A 277 6.17 -13.68 9.27
CA TYR A 277 5.30 -14.37 8.31
C TYR A 277 5.81 -14.09 6.90
N THR A 278 6.52 -15.05 6.32
CA THR A 278 6.97 -15.01 4.92
C THR A 278 5.86 -15.50 3.99
N ASP A 279 5.76 -14.91 2.80
CA ASP A 279 4.74 -15.22 1.79
C ASP A 279 3.31 -15.18 2.36
N TRP A 280 3.09 -14.20 3.25
CA TRP A 280 1.81 -13.96 3.88
C TRP A 280 0.75 -13.60 2.82
N ASN A 281 -0.51 -13.94 3.10
CA ASN A 281 -1.63 -13.53 2.29
C ASN A 281 -2.86 -13.20 3.14
N VAL A 282 -3.71 -12.34 2.58
CA VAL A 282 -5.00 -11.96 3.14
C VAL A 282 -6.08 -12.27 2.13
N LEU A 283 -7.04 -13.11 2.52
CA LEU A 283 -8.25 -13.34 1.75
C LEU A 283 -9.36 -12.44 2.31
N VAL A 284 -9.98 -11.64 1.47
CA VAL A 284 -11.09 -10.77 1.86
C VAL A 284 -12.33 -11.17 1.08
N GLN A 285 -13.43 -11.40 1.79
CA GLN A 285 -14.75 -11.53 1.21
C GLN A 285 -15.46 -10.18 1.31
N HIS A 286 -15.79 -9.60 0.16
CA HIS A 286 -16.45 -8.31 0.08
C HIS A 286 -17.49 -8.32 -1.04
N PRO A 287 -18.67 -7.71 -0.86
CA PRO A 287 -19.70 -7.64 -1.89
C PRO A 287 -19.31 -6.89 -3.18
N ASN A 288 -18.12 -6.28 -3.23
CA ASN A 288 -17.72 -5.30 -4.26
C ASN A 288 -16.46 -5.72 -5.03
N PHE A 289 -16.03 -6.98 -4.90
CA PHE A 289 -14.87 -7.48 -5.64
C PHE A 289 -15.15 -7.83 -7.11
N LYS A 290 -16.43 -7.75 -7.55
CA LYS A 290 -16.86 -7.87 -8.96
C LYS A 290 -16.09 -6.99 -9.92
N GLN A 291 -15.63 -5.83 -9.44
CA GLN A 291 -14.90 -4.83 -10.22
C GLN A 291 -13.76 -4.27 -9.37
N LEU A 292 -12.90 -5.15 -8.84
CA LEU A 292 -11.65 -4.73 -8.21
C LEU A 292 -10.83 -3.95 -9.25
N GLU A 293 -10.77 -2.64 -9.09
CA GLU A 293 -10.19 -1.74 -10.10
C GLU A 293 -8.67 -1.71 -9.96
N LYS A 294 -8.19 -1.52 -8.73
CA LYS A 294 -6.76 -1.41 -8.46
C LYS A 294 -6.41 -1.75 -7.02
N THR A 295 -5.32 -2.51 -6.87
CA THR A 295 -4.64 -2.76 -5.60
C THR A 295 -3.26 -2.13 -5.69
N PHE A 296 -2.85 -1.40 -4.66
CA PHE A 296 -1.55 -0.73 -4.61
C PHE A 296 -0.56 -1.49 -3.72
N SER A 297 0.69 -1.64 -4.12
CA SER A 297 1.77 -2.20 -3.28
C SER A 297 1.62 -3.66 -2.83
N PHE A 298 0.50 -4.34 -3.12
CA PHE A 298 0.29 -5.78 -2.97
C PHE A 298 -0.08 -6.39 -4.33
N ASN A 299 0.24 -7.67 -4.52
CA ASN A 299 -0.39 -8.46 -5.57
C ASN A 299 -1.83 -8.80 -5.18
N SER A 300 -2.71 -8.95 -6.17
CA SER A 300 -4.10 -9.37 -5.93
C SER A 300 -4.66 -10.23 -7.04
N THR A 301 -5.55 -11.15 -6.68
CA THR A 301 -6.36 -11.91 -7.65
C THR A 301 -7.77 -12.13 -7.13
N LEU A 302 -8.74 -12.24 -8.04
CA LEU A 302 -10.11 -12.59 -7.71
C LEU A 302 -10.29 -14.10 -7.75
N LEU A 303 -10.95 -14.64 -6.73
CA LEU A 303 -11.27 -16.06 -6.62
C LEU A 303 -12.78 -16.27 -6.72
N PRO A 304 -13.22 -17.32 -7.44
CA PRO A 304 -14.63 -17.67 -7.47
C PRO A 304 -15.10 -18.06 -6.07
N ALA A 305 -16.19 -17.47 -5.61
CA ALA A 305 -16.73 -17.64 -4.24
C ALA A 305 -17.31 -19.03 -3.92
N VAL A 306 -17.29 -19.95 -4.88
CA VAL A 306 -17.87 -21.29 -4.76
C VAL A 306 -17.11 -22.10 -3.69
N GLY A 307 -17.77 -22.34 -2.56
CA GLY A 307 -17.28 -23.21 -1.49
C GLY A 307 -16.81 -22.52 -0.20
N LEU A 308 -17.21 -21.27 0.07
CA LEU A 308 -16.92 -20.55 1.33
C LEU A 308 -18.16 -20.30 2.24
N GLY A 309 -19.32 -20.88 1.89
CA GLY A 309 -20.54 -20.87 2.70
C GLY A 309 -21.82 -20.94 1.87
N GLU A 310 -22.87 -21.56 2.40
CA GLU A 310 -24.24 -21.51 1.86
C GLU A 310 -24.82 -20.10 2.01
N GLY A 311 -25.38 -19.55 0.93
CA GLY A 311 -26.04 -18.25 0.98
C GLY A 311 -26.05 -17.59 -0.39
N THR A 312 -27.22 -17.64 -1.02
CA THR A 312 -27.59 -16.89 -2.21
C THR A 312 -27.31 -15.39 -2.03
N LEU A 313 -26.18 -14.91 -2.55
CA LEU A 313 -25.87 -13.55 -3.04
C LEU A 313 -24.39 -13.56 -3.43
N ALA A 314 -24.07 -13.10 -4.63
CA ALA A 314 -22.74 -13.15 -5.25
C ALA A 314 -21.69 -12.26 -4.54
N ASP A 315 -21.30 -12.62 -3.32
CA ASP A 315 -20.10 -12.06 -2.67
C ASP A 315 -18.88 -12.65 -3.37
N GLU A 316 -18.01 -11.80 -3.89
CA GLU A 316 -16.75 -12.24 -4.48
C GLU A 316 -15.61 -12.14 -3.46
N VAL A 317 -14.53 -12.84 -3.75
CA VAL A 317 -13.40 -13.00 -2.84
C VAL A 317 -12.14 -12.52 -3.53
N ALA A 318 -11.42 -11.61 -2.91
CA ALA A 318 -10.11 -11.18 -3.38
C ALA A 318 -9.03 -11.72 -2.45
N LEU A 319 -7.97 -12.25 -3.06
CA LEU A 319 -6.76 -12.68 -2.38
C LEU A 319 -5.68 -11.62 -2.61
N PHE A 320 -5.01 -11.21 -1.53
CA PHE A 320 -3.93 -10.23 -1.53
C PHE A 320 -2.66 -10.82 -0.93
N TRP A 321 -1.49 -10.51 -1.47
CA TRP A 321 -0.20 -10.96 -0.93
C TRP A 321 0.93 -9.99 -1.28
N GLY A 322 2.06 -10.12 -0.58
CA GLY A 322 3.21 -9.25 -0.77
C GLY A 322 3.87 -9.36 -2.17
N LEU A 323 4.54 -8.29 -2.56
CA LEU A 323 5.47 -8.23 -3.68
C LEU A 323 6.82 -8.80 -3.23
N LYS A 324 7.41 -9.70 -4.03
CA LYS A 324 8.73 -10.29 -3.78
C LYS A 324 9.78 -9.19 -3.61
N PHE A 325 10.64 -9.34 -2.59
CA PHE A 325 11.73 -8.41 -2.25
C PHE A 325 11.27 -7.01 -1.81
N TYR A 326 9.99 -6.82 -1.47
CA TYR A 326 9.48 -5.54 -1.01
C TYR A 326 8.70 -5.68 0.30
N ASN A 327 7.64 -6.49 0.28
CA ASN A 327 6.80 -6.73 1.45
C ASN A 327 6.27 -8.17 1.49
N ASP A 328 6.99 -9.11 0.89
CA ASP A 328 6.70 -10.55 0.97
C ASP A 328 7.04 -11.16 2.34
N GLU A 329 7.63 -10.39 3.24
CA GLU A 329 7.82 -10.76 4.64
C GLU A 329 7.13 -9.74 5.57
N LEU A 330 6.27 -10.24 6.45
CA LEU A 330 5.69 -9.46 7.56
C LEU A 330 6.54 -9.74 8.80
N LEU A 331 7.42 -8.79 9.10
CA LEU A 331 8.35 -8.87 10.22
C LEU A 331 7.62 -8.93 11.56
N ASN A 332 8.27 -9.52 12.56
CA ASN A 332 7.87 -9.51 13.96
C ASN A 332 7.79 -8.09 14.55
N ALA A 333 7.14 -7.97 15.70
CA ALA A 333 7.22 -6.78 16.53
C ALA A 333 8.61 -6.70 17.19
N ASP A 334 9.12 -5.49 17.36
CA ASP A 334 10.29 -5.19 18.19
C ASP A 334 9.88 -4.29 19.38
N GLU A 335 10.87 -3.82 20.15
CA GLU A 335 10.63 -3.01 21.35
C GLU A 335 10.07 -1.61 21.00
N ASP A 336 10.33 -1.10 19.80
CA ASP A 336 10.01 0.28 19.40
C ASP A 336 8.82 0.36 18.41
N GLN A 337 8.60 -0.66 17.58
CA GLN A 337 7.64 -0.67 16.48
C GLN A 337 7.01 -2.06 16.23
N LEU A 338 5.78 -2.05 15.72
CA LEU A 338 5.11 -3.25 15.22
C LEU A 338 5.48 -3.47 13.76
N GLY A 339 5.84 -4.70 13.39
CA GLY A 339 5.92 -5.09 11.99
C GLY A 339 4.57 -4.88 11.30
N SER A 340 4.54 -4.19 10.17
CA SER A 340 3.29 -3.95 9.45
C SER A 340 3.48 -3.79 7.95
N VAL A 341 2.47 -4.23 7.20
CA VAL A 341 2.35 -4.05 5.76
C VAL A 341 1.02 -3.39 5.45
N SER A 342 0.98 -2.51 4.46
CA SER A 342 -0.25 -1.81 4.06
C SER A 342 -0.39 -1.70 2.56
N THR A 343 -1.64 -1.73 2.11
CA THR A 343 -2.06 -1.49 0.73
C THR A 343 -3.22 -0.51 0.70
N GLU A 344 -3.41 0.13 -0.44
CA GLU A 344 -4.66 0.79 -0.76
C GLU A 344 -5.40 0.00 -1.84
N ILE A 345 -6.72 0.00 -1.76
CA ILE A 345 -7.61 -0.75 -2.65
C ILE A 345 -8.68 0.21 -3.15
N LEU A 346 -8.86 0.26 -4.48
CA LEU A 346 -9.98 0.97 -5.10
C LEU A 346 -11.11 -0.03 -5.37
N LEU A 347 -12.24 0.17 -4.69
CA LEU A 347 -13.44 -0.64 -4.83
C LEU A 347 -14.48 0.15 -5.61
N LYS A 348 -14.64 -0.16 -6.90
CA LYS A 348 -15.59 0.53 -7.76
C LYS A 348 -17.03 0.34 -7.28
N LYS A 349 -17.81 1.39 -7.20
CA LYS A 349 -19.22 1.36 -6.80
C LYS A 349 -20.07 0.94 -7.97
N ASP A 350 -20.79 -0.17 -7.80
CA ASP A 350 -21.87 -0.54 -8.70
C ASP A 350 -23.15 0.23 -8.34
N LEU A 351 -23.65 1.03 -9.29
CA LEU A 351 -24.84 1.87 -9.09
C LEU A 351 -26.12 1.05 -8.86
N GLU A 352 -26.16 -0.21 -9.31
CA GLU A 352 -27.33 -1.10 -9.15
C GLU A 352 -27.42 -1.72 -7.75
N SER A 353 -26.28 -1.88 -7.07
CA SER A 353 -26.22 -2.45 -5.71
C SER A 353 -25.88 -1.40 -4.62
N PHE A 354 -25.48 -0.20 -5.04
CA PHE A 354 -25.58 1.14 -4.45
C PHE A 354 -26.25 1.38 -3.08
N THR A 355 -25.75 0.98 -1.89
CA THR A 355 -26.35 1.48 -0.62
C THR A 355 -25.39 1.92 0.48
N LEU A 356 -25.71 3.05 1.15
CA LEU A 356 -25.11 3.47 2.43
C LEU A 356 -25.71 2.72 3.62
N ARG A 357 -26.84 2.04 3.41
CA ARG A 357 -27.48 1.16 4.40
C ARG A 357 -26.61 -0.08 4.60
N ASN A 358 -26.42 -0.49 5.84
CA ASN A 358 -25.78 -1.77 6.22
C ASN A 358 -24.26 -1.90 5.99
N GLY A 359 -23.49 -0.80 5.97
CA GLY A 359 -22.03 -0.89 6.03
C GLY A 359 -21.37 -1.49 4.78
N TRP A 360 -21.92 -1.21 3.60
CA TRP A 360 -21.60 -1.91 2.35
C TRP A 360 -20.14 -1.76 1.84
N ALA A 361 -19.39 -0.80 2.38
CA ALA A 361 -17.96 -0.60 2.10
C ALA A 361 -17.01 -1.39 3.05
N LEU A 362 -17.59 -2.22 3.94
CA LEU A 362 -16.85 -3.03 4.92
C LEU A 362 -16.84 -4.51 4.51
N PRO A 363 -15.75 -5.23 4.83
CA PRO A 363 -15.61 -6.63 4.48
C PRO A 363 -16.51 -7.50 5.35
N ARG A 364 -17.01 -8.60 4.78
CA ARG A 364 -17.85 -9.57 5.50
C ARG A 364 -17.01 -10.58 6.26
N ARG A 365 -15.91 -11.03 5.66
CA ARG A 365 -14.96 -11.97 6.25
C ARG A 365 -13.55 -11.65 5.79
N ILE A 366 -12.59 -11.89 6.68
CA ILE A 366 -11.16 -11.78 6.39
C ILE A 366 -10.48 -13.05 6.90
N TYR A 367 -9.55 -13.56 6.11
CA TYR A 367 -8.65 -14.65 6.50
C TYR A 367 -7.21 -14.21 6.32
N PHE A 368 -6.34 -14.57 7.25
CA PHE A 368 -4.90 -14.36 7.17
C PHE A 368 -4.21 -15.72 7.09
N ASN A 369 -3.40 -15.96 6.04
CA ASN A 369 -2.76 -17.24 5.75
C ASN A 369 -3.72 -18.45 5.74
N GLY A 370 -4.99 -18.19 5.42
CA GLY A 370 -6.08 -19.18 5.43
C GLY A 370 -6.79 -19.36 6.78
N GLU A 371 -6.32 -18.73 7.86
CA GLU A 371 -7.03 -18.72 9.15
C GLU A 371 -8.07 -17.61 9.21
N TYR A 372 -9.26 -17.91 9.73
CA TYR A 372 -10.32 -16.92 9.89
C TYR A 372 -9.93 -15.89 10.96
N CYS A 373 -10.04 -14.61 10.63
CA CYS A 373 -9.85 -13.53 11.60
C CYS A 373 -11.16 -13.18 12.29
N GLN A 374 -11.11 -13.07 13.62
CA GLN A 374 -12.28 -12.70 14.41
C GLN A 374 -12.75 -11.29 14.01
N MET A 375 -13.94 -11.22 13.42
CA MET A 375 -14.59 -9.97 13.05
C MET A 375 -15.29 -9.35 14.27
N PRO A 376 -15.37 -8.02 14.38
CA PRO A 376 -16.30 -7.38 15.31
C PRO A 376 -17.76 -7.72 14.94
N PRO A 377 -18.70 -7.67 15.90
CA PRO A 377 -20.11 -7.89 15.58
C PRO A 377 -20.60 -6.80 14.61
N PRO A 378 -21.45 -7.13 13.61
CA PRO A 378 -21.94 -6.17 12.63
C PRO A 378 -22.59 -4.91 13.23
N ASP A 379 -23.25 -5.04 14.39
CA ASP A 379 -23.88 -3.92 15.09
C ASP A 379 -22.88 -2.86 15.58
N ASN A 380 -21.60 -3.23 15.72
CA ASN A 380 -20.52 -2.34 16.14
C ASN A 380 -19.71 -1.80 14.94
N PHE A 381 -20.12 -2.08 13.71
CA PHE A 381 -19.44 -1.54 12.53
C PHE A 381 -19.58 -0.01 12.50
N PRO A 382 -18.58 0.73 11.99
CA PRO A 382 -18.66 2.16 11.90
C PRO A 382 -19.82 2.58 10.98
N ILE A 383 -20.67 3.48 11.47
CA ILE A 383 -21.88 3.95 10.77
C ILE A 383 -21.48 4.79 9.54
N LEU A 384 -22.04 4.46 8.38
CA LEU A 384 -21.97 5.29 7.17
C LEU A 384 -23.20 6.21 7.14
N PRO A 385 -23.06 7.51 6.83
CA PRO A 385 -24.19 8.45 6.85
C PRO A 385 -25.26 8.04 5.82
N ASN A 386 -26.51 7.85 6.26
CA ASN A 386 -27.65 7.62 5.38
C ASN A 386 -28.40 8.93 5.13
N GLY A 387 -28.57 9.30 3.85
CA GLY A 387 -29.38 10.45 3.48
C GLY A 387 -30.87 10.20 3.74
N SER A 388 -31.43 10.74 4.82
CA SER A 388 -32.77 11.32 4.96
C SER A 388 -33.12 11.56 6.44
N ALA A 389 -32.88 12.77 6.93
CA ALA A 389 -33.71 13.46 7.93
C ALA A 389 -33.30 14.93 7.98
N ALA A 390 -34.28 15.80 7.78
CA ALA A 390 -34.15 17.25 7.84
C ALA A 390 -33.61 17.70 9.20
N GLY A 391 -32.62 18.60 9.15
CA GLY A 391 -31.93 19.12 10.32
C GLY A 391 -30.44 19.31 10.04
N ALA A 392 -30.12 20.06 8.98
CA ALA A 392 -28.74 20.41 8.66
C ALA A 392 -28.15 21.29 9.78
N LYS A 393 -27.54 20.65 10.77
CA LYS A 393 -26.38 21.22 11.46
C LYS A 393 -25.16 20.72 10.70
N GLN A 394 -24.53 21.63 9.96
CA GLN A 394 -23.20 21.43 9.38
C GLN A 394 -22.26 20.97 10.49
N VAL A 395 -21.80 19.72 10.42
CA VAL A 395 -20.70 19.23 11.24
C VAL A 395 -19.45 19.29 10.37
N THR A 396 -18.55 20.17 10.79
CA THR A 396 -17.23 20.47 10.27
C THR A 396 -16.33 19.24 10.18
N GLN A 397 -15.49 19.20 9.14
CA GLN A 397 -14.43 18.22 8.94
C GLN A 397 -13.49 18.16 10.17
N ALA A 398 -13.16 16.95 10.61
CA ALA A 398 -12.22 16.71 11.70
C ALA A 398 -10.78 16.97 11.23
N VAL A 399 -10.21 17.98 11.86
CA VAL A 399 -8.82 18.40 11.90
C VAL A 399 -7.95 17.30 12.57
N TRP A 400 -6.82 16.96 11.95
CA TRP A 400 -5.74 16.20 12.60
C TRP A 400 -5.12 17.08 13.71
N PRO A 401 -4.62 16.52 14.83
CA PRO A 401 -4.52 17.21 16.11
C PRO A 401 -3.84 18.59 16.01
N GLU A 402 -4.61 19.62 16.29
CA GLU A 402 -4.11 20.96 16.62
C GLU A 402 -3.36 20.87 17.96
N THR A 403 -2.08 20.58 17.89
CA THR A 403 -1.11 21.08 18.86
C THR A 403 -0.01 21.80 18.12
N ALA A 404 -0.39 22.95 17.52
CA ALA A 404 0.39 24.18 17.32
C ALA A 404 -0.25 25.07 16.23
N VAL A 405 -1.54 25.40 16.33
CA VAL A 405 -2.09 26.62 15.69
C VAL A 405 -2.78 27.41 16.80
N ALA A 406 -1.97 27.92 17.73
CA ALA A 406 -2.45 28.88 18.69
C ALA A 406 -2.63 30.23 17.97
N GLN A 407 -3.89 30.67 17.88
CA GLN A 407 -4.33 32.02 17.50
C GLN A 407 -4.04 32.44 16.04
N VAL A 408 -5.02 32.26 15.15
CA VAL A 408 -5.13 33.13 13.96
C VAL A 408 -5.45 34.53 14.50
N GLU A 409 -4.42 35.37 14.60
CA GLU A 409 -4.53 36.72 15.13
C GLU A 409 -5.57 37.51 14.31
N LYS A 410 -6.57 38.07 14.99
CA LYS A 410 -7.53 39.06 14.43
C LYS A 410 -6.86 40.38 14.03
N ARG A 411 -5.53 40.42 13.92
CA ARG A 411 -4.81 41.64 13.57
C ARG A 411 -4.85 41.86 12.06
N PRO A 412 -4.86 43.11 11.60
CA PRO A 412 -4.66 43.42 10.20
C PRO A 412 -3.34 42.85 9.67
N ILE A 413 -3.34 42.44 8.41
CA ILE A 413 -2.14 42.05 7.67
C ILE A 413 -1.23 43.28 7.62
N SER A 414 0.00 43.10 8.08
CA SER A 414 0.98 44.19 8.25
C SER A 414 2.14 44.07 7.27
N THR A 415 2.51 42.85 6.86
CA THR A 415 3.60 42.61 5.91
C THR A 415 3.21 41.55 4.87
N ILE A 416 3.39 41.89 3.60
CA ILE A 416 3.20 40.96 2.49
C ILE A 416 4.53 40.70 1.77
N LEU A 417 4.65 39.47 1.26
CA LEU A 417 5.76 39.04 0.42
C LEU A 417 5.23 38.70 -0.98
N ILE A 418 5.68 39.43 -1.99
CA ILE A 418 5.36 39.18 -3.39
C ILE A 418 6.56 38.48 -4.04
N ILE A 419 6.34 37.27 -4.55
CA ILE A 419 7.34 36.50 -5.29
C ILE A 419 6.99 36.52 -6.78
N ILE A 420 7.89 37.08 -7.59
CA ILE A 420 7.76 37.20 -9.05
C ILE A 420 9.02 36.62 -9.70
N ALA A 421 8.87 35.89 -10.81
CA ALA A 421 9.98 35.18 -11.43
C ALA A 421 10.85 36.09 -12.31
N MET A 422 10.23 36.99 -13.07
CA MET A 422 10.91 37.81 -14.07
C MET A 422 10.93 39.30 -13.72
N GLN A 423 12.00 39.99 -14.12
CA GLN A 423 12.14 41.43 -13.89
C GLN A 423 11.03 42.22 -14.61
N THR A 424 10.67 41.80 -15.83
CA THR A 424 9.65 42.43 -16.67
C THR A 424 8.25 42.39 -16.05
N GLU A 425 7.97 41.38 -15.22
CA GLU A 425 6.72 41.24 -14.47
C GLU A 425 6.75 42.06 -13.18
N ALA A 426 7.92 42.18 -12.55
CA ALA A 426 8.11 42.86 -11.28
C ALA A 426 8.09 44.39 -11.40
N LEU A 427 8.80 44.95 -12.38
CA LEU A 427 9.00 46.40 -12.50
C LEU A 427 7.70 47.22 -12.59
N PRO A 428 6.65 46.79 -13.30
CA PRO A 428 5.37 47.51 -13.29
C PRO A 428 4.79 47.71 -11.87
N VAL A 429 4.80 46.66 -11.04
CA VAL A 429 4.32 46.71 -9.65
C VAL A 429 5.25 47.57 -8.79
N VAL A 430 6.57 47.45 -8.96
CA VAL A 430 7.57 48.29 -8.28
C VAL A 430 7.30 49.77 -8.56
N ASN A 431 7.11 50.14 -9.82
CA ASN A 431 6.85 51.51 -10.24
C ASN A 431 5.51 52.03 -9.70
N LYS A 432 4.47 51.18 -9.72
CA LYS A 432 3.14 51.53 -9.23
C LYS A 432 3.14 51.92 -7.76
N PHE A 433 3.81 51.13 -6.93
CA PHE A 433 3.88 51.34 -5.48
C PHE A 433 5.12 52.13 -5.04
N GLN A 434 5.92 52.63 -6.00
CA GLN A 434 7.16 53.37 -5.75
C GLN A 434 8.11 52.63 -4.78
N LEU A 435 8.22 51.31 -4.95
CA LEU A 435 9.08 50.49 -4.10
C LEU A 435 10.55 50.81 -4.39
N THR A 436 11.36 50.82 -3.33
CA THR A 436 12.80 51.10 -3.41
C THR A 436 13.58 49.81 -3.40
N GLU A 437 14.62 49.71 -4.24
CA GLU A 437 15.55 48.57 -4.22
C GLU A 437 16.35 48.56 -2.90
N ASP A 438 16.46 47.40 -2.27
CA ASP A 438 17.27 47.21 -1.07
C ASP A 438 18.72 46.91 -1.48
N PRO A 439 19.69 47.82 -1.24
CA PRO A 439 21.08 47.60 -1.62
C PRO A 439 21.79 46.57 -0.70
N HIS A 440 21.22 46.26 0.47
CA HIS A 440 21.80 45.35 1.44
C HIS A 440 20.73 44.38 1.97
N PRO A 441 20.14 43.55 1.09
CA PRO A 441 19.08 42.63 1.51
C PRO A 441 19.63 41.63 2.53
N ALA A 442 18.76 41.14 3.41
CA ALA A 442 19.10 40.14 4.43
C ALA A 442 19.31 38.73 3.84
N PHE A 443 19.92 38.64 2.66
CA PHE A 443 20.21 37.41 1.94
C PHE A 443 21.71 37.10 1.98
N PRO A 444 22.12 35.83 1.80
CA PRO A 444 23.53 35.46 1.76
C PRO A 444 24.31 36.24 0.69
N PRO A 445 25.56 36.65 0.95
CA PRO A 445 26.36 37.35 -0.04
C PRO A 445 26.61 36.46 -1.27
N GLY A 446 26.53 37.06 -2.47
CA GLY A 446 26.80 36.39 -3.74
C GLY A 446 25.59 35.78 -4.45
N VAL A 447 24.39 35.85 -3.85
CA VAL A 447 23.15 35.49 -4.55
C VAL A 447 22.68 36.65 -5.46
N PRO A 448 22.08 36.37 -6.63
CA PRO A 448 21.61 37.41 -7.55
C PRO A 448 20.25 38.04 -7.16
N TRP A 449 19.66 37.61 -6.03
CA TRP A 449 18.29 37.96 -5.65
C TRP A 449 18.13 39.44 -5.37
N VAL A 450 17.05 40.03 -5.88
CA VAL A 450 16.77 41.47 -5.74
C VAL A 450 15.49 41.65 -4.93
N ARG A 451 15.55 42.50 -3.92
CA ARG A 451 14.42 42.89 -3.09
C ARG A 451 14.07 44.35 -3.34
N TYR A 452 12.80 44.60 -3.64
CA TYR A 452 12.18 45.91 -3.56
C TYR A 452 11.29 45.98 -2.32
N TYR A 453 11.29 47.10 -1.62
CA TYR A 453 10.48 47.29 -0.43
C TYR A 453 9.88 48.69 -0.36
N GLY A 454 8.75 48.80 0.33
CA GLY A 454 8.05 50.06 0.52
C GLY A 454 6.82 49.88 1.39
N ASN A 455 6.15 50.98 1.72
CA ASN A 455 4.92 50.96 2.49
C ASN A 455 3.77 51.49 1.63
N TYR A 456 2.65 50.79 1.62
CA TYR A 456 1.39 51.26 1.07
C TYR A 456 0.36 51.35 2.19
N LYS A 457 0.06 52.58 2.63
CA LYS A 457 -0.69 52.83 3.88
C LYS A 457 0.02 52.10 5.04
N ASP A 458 -0.70 51.28 5.81
CA ASP A 458 -0.17 50.51 6.94
C ASP A 458 0.40 49.13 6.54
N LEU A 459 0.48 48.84 5.23
CA LEU A 459 0.97 47.56 4.71
C LEU A 459 2.41 47.69 4.21
N GLN A 460 3.32 46.92 4.81
CA GLN A 460 4.68 46.76 4.31
C GLN A 460 4.69 45.79 3.12
N ILE A 461 5.18 46.26 1.99
CA ILE A 461 5.30 45.46 0.76
C ILE A 461 6.76 45.08 0.56
N ASN A 462 7.01 43.78 0.43
CA ASN A 462 8.29 43.25 0.00
C ASN A 462 8.09 42.49 -1.30
N LEU A 463 8.69 42.95 -2.39
CA LEU A 463 8.67 42.27 -3.69
C LEU A 463 10.07 41.73 -3.98
N ILE A 464 10.18 40.42 -4.19
CA ILE A 464 11.45 39.76 -4.42
C ILE A 464 11.36 38.97 -5.72
N TRP A 465 12.41 39.06 -6.53
CA TRP A 465 12.61 38.18 -7.69
C TRP A 465 14.01 37.55 -7.67
N PRO A 466 14.19 36.35 -8.28
CA PRO A 466 15.45 35.60 -8.23
C PRO A 466 16.66 36.29 -8.87
N GLY A 467 16.49 37.39 -9.61
CA GLY A 467 17.59 38.03 -10.31
C GLY A 467 18.01 37.28 -11.58
N LYS A 468 19.14 37.69 -12.14
CA LYS A 468 19.69 37.13 -13.38
C LYS A 468 20.69 36.02 -13.10
N ASP A 469 20.67 34.99 -13.93
CA ASP A 469 21.71 33.98 -13.93
C ASP A 469 23.06 34.62 -14.25
N SER A 470 24.06 34.33 -13.41
CA SER A 470 25.38 34.95 -13.50
C SER A 470 26.16 34.61 -14.77
N TYR A 471 25.84 33.50 -15.42
CA TYR A 471 26.53 33.03 -16.62
C TYR A 471 25.82 33.43 -17.91
N LEU A 472 24.49 33.31 -17.96
CA LEU A 472 23.66 33.54 -19.15
C LEU A 472 23.02 34.93 -19.19
N GLY A 473 22.90 35.62 -18.05
CA GLY A 473 22.29 36.94 -17.97
C GLY A 473 20.77 36.98 -18.19
N VAL A 474 20.11 35.82 -18.21
CA VAL A 474 18.65 35.68 -18.28
C VAL A 474 18.04 35.65 -16.89
N ASP A 475 16.76 35.95 -16.77
CA ASP A 475 16.05 35.86 -15.48
C ASP A 475 16.06 34.41 -14.98
N SER A 476 16.36 34.22 -13.69
CA SER A 476 16.45 32.89 -13.07
C SER A 476 15.07 32.33 -12.73
N VAL A 477 14.30 31.96 -13.77
CA VAL A 477 12.99 31.32 -13.67
C VAL A 477 13.09 29.87 -13.14
N GLY A 478 11.94 29.23 -12.91
CA GLY A 478 11.83 27.83 -12.52
C GLY A 478 11.73 27.58 -11.01
N THR A 479 11.41 26.33 -10.68
CA THR A 479 10.98 25.89 -9.35
C THR A 479 12.10 26.01 -8.32
N VAL A 480 13.35 25.75 -8.72
CA VAL A 480 14.53 25.81 -7.84
C VAL A 480 14.75 27.24 -7.36
N SER A 481 14.89 28.20 -8.27
CA SER A 481 15.10 29.62 -7.97
C SER A 481 13.95 30.19 -7.13
N ALA A 482 12.72 29.88 -7.51
CA ALA A 482 11.53 30.30 -6.77
C ALA A 482 11.48 29.72 -5.35
N SER A 483 11.85 28.45 -5.17
CA SER A 483 11.88 27.81 -3.84
C SER A 483 12.92 28.43 -2.91
N LEU A 484 14.14 28.68 -3.42
CA LEU A 484 15.24 29.25 -2.64
C LEU A 484 14.93 30.67 -2.19
N VAL A 485 14.43 31.50 -3.11
CA VAL A 485 14.13 32.90 -2.81
C VAL A 485 12.93 33.01 -1.85
N THR A 486 11.93 32.14 -2.01
CA THR A 486 10.79 32.08 -1.07
C THR A 486 11.27 31.66 0.31
N TYR A 487 12.10 30.63 0.42
CA TYR A 487 12.61 30.12 1.69
C TYR A 487 13.38 31.21 2.45
N ALA A 488 14.34 31.86 1.77
CA ALA A 488 15.15 32.91 2.37
C ALA A 488 14.30 34.13 2.77
N SER A 489 13.35 34.53 1.93
CA SER A 489 12.48 35.68 2.19
C SER A 489 11.55 35.44 3.37
N VAL A 490 10.98 34.23 3.51
CA VAL A 490 10.12 33.90 4.66
C VAL A 490 10.92 33.92 5.96
N GLN A 491 12.15 33.39 5.96
CA GLN A 491 13.00 33.42 7.15
C GLN A 491 13.42 34.84 7.56
N ALA A 492 13.79 35.66 6.58
CA ALA A 492 14.29 37.01 6.84
C ALA A 492 13.17 38.01 7.19
N LEU A 493 12.03 37.92 6.50
CA LEU A 493 11.00 38.96 6.51
C LEU A 493 9.76 38.58 7.32
N LYS A 494 9.54 37.30 7.59
CA LYS A 494 8.39 36.76 8.34
C LYS A 494 7.04 37.37 7.89
N PRO A 495 6.67 37.24 6.60
CA PRO A 495 5.46 37.85 6.06
C PRO A 495 4.18 37.22 6.64
N ASP A 496 3.11 38.00 6.68
CA ASP A 496 1.78 37.55 7.10
C ASP A 496 1.05 36.81 5.95
N LEU A 497 1.36 37.18 4.69
CA LEU A 497 0.77 36.62 3.47
C LEU A 497 1.78 36.66 2.32
N ILE A 498 1.82 35.58 1.53
CA ILE A 498 2.62 35.49 0.30
C ILE A 498 1.68 35.64 -0.91
N ILE A 499 2.13 36.41 -1.90
CA ILE A 499 1.48 36.56 -3.20
C ILE A 499 2.48 36.10 -4.26
N ASN A 500 2.23 34.97 -4.90
CA ASN A 500 2.98 34.61 -6.10
C ASN A 500 2.27 35.19 -7.33
N ALA A 501 2.90 36.18 -7.95
CA ALA A 501 2.36 36.86 -9.12
C ALA A 501 3.26 36.61 -10.33
N GLY A 502 2.67 36.43 -11.51
CA GLY A 502 3.42 36.22 -12.75
C GLY A 502 2.51 35.91 -13.93
N THR A 503 3.11 35.84 -15.10
CA THR A 503 2.47 35.35 -16.31
C THR A 503 2.39 33.83 -16.31
N ALA A 504 1.50 33.27 -17.13
CA ALA A 504 1.24 31.84 -17.22
C ALA A 504 0.63 31.48 -18.58
N GLY A 505 0.74 30.22 -18.98
CA GLY A 505 -0.05 29.67 -20.07
C GLY A 505 -1.47 29.35 -19.61
N GLY A 506 -2.44 29.44 -20.51
CA GLY A 506 -3.85 29.11 -20.27
C GLY A 506 -4.37 28.04 -21.23
N PHE A 507 -5.37 27.26 -20.78
CA PHE A 507 -6.05 26.27 -21.64
C PHE A 507 -7.38 26.83 -22.15
N LYS A 508 -7.50 27.03 -23.46
CA LYS A 508 -8.73 27.49 -24.11
C LYS A 508 -9.87 26.50 -23.92
N ALA A 509 -9.59 25.19 -23.89
CA ALA A 509 -10.57 24.16 -23.55
C ALA A 509 -11.16 24.32 -22.14
N LYS A 510 -10.49 25.05 -21.25
CA LYS A 510 -10.94 25.39 -19.89
C LYS A 510 -11.50 26.82 -19.78
N GLY A 511 -11.65 27.53 -20.90
CA GLY A 511 -12.20 28.89 -20.95
C GLY A 511 -11.18 30.00 -20.67
N ALA A 512 -9.87 29.69 -20.69
CA ALA A 512 -8.83 30.69 -20.59
C ALA A 512 -8.63 31.43 -21.92
N GLY A 513 -8.50 32.75 -21.86
CA GLY A 513 -8.14 33.63 -22.96
C GLY A 513 -6.93 34.51 -22.62
N ILE A 514 -6.24 35.00 -23.63
CA ILE A 514 -5.11 35.93 -23.46
C ILE A 514 -5.55 37.17 -22.68
N GLY A 515 -4.76 37.55 -21.68
CA GLY A 515 -5.03 38.70 -20.80
C GLY A 515 -5.96 38.39 -19.63
N ASP A 516 -6.54 37.18 -19.56
CA ASP A 516 -7.28 36.76 -18.37
C ASP A 516 -6.35 36.71 -17.16
N VAL A 517 -6.83 37.18 -16.00
CA VAL A 517 -6.13 37.04 -14.73
C VAL A 517 -6.89 36.11 -13.80
N TYR A 518 -6.19 35.08 -13.35
CA TYR A 518 -6.70 34.03 -12.50
C TYR A 518 -6.16 34.13 -11.08
N LEU A 519 -7.04 33.88 -10.11
CA LEU A 519 -6.69 33.54 -8.75
C LEU A 519 -6.68 32.01 -8.62
N ALA A 520 -5.51 31.40 -8.41
CA ALA A 520 -5.44 29.95 -8.36
C ALA A 520 -6.08 29.40 -7.07
N SER A 521 -6.97 28.41 -7.20
CA SER A 521 -7.63 27.73 -6.09
C SER A 521 -6.76 26.63 -5.46
N ALA A 522 -5.98 25.96 -6.29
CA ALA A 522 -5.02 24.94 -5.91
C ALA A 522 -3.87 24.89 -6.93
N VAL A 523 -2.72 24.39 -6.50
CA VAL A 523 -1.51 24.27 -7.30
C VAL A 523 -0.94 22.85 -7.21
N ALA A 524 -0.38 22.32 -8.30
CA ALA A 524 0.23 20.99 -8.35
C ALA A 524 1.36 20.92 -9.39
N PHE A 525 2.34 20.03 -9.20
CA PHE A 525 3.37 19.75 -10.20
C PHE A 525 2.86 18.80 -11.29
N HIS A 526 3.35 18.95 -12.53
CA HIS A 526 3.09 18.00 -13.63
C HIS A 526 4.33 17.24 -14.12
N ASP A 527 5.53 17.68 -13.77
CA ASP A 527 6.80 17.12 -14.25
C ASP A 527 7.52 16.21 -13.24
N ARG A 528 7.02 16.14 -11.99
CA ARG A 528 7.55 15.30 -10.91
C ARG A 528 6.93 13.91 -10.88
N ARG A 529 7.18 13.12 -11.91
CA ARG A 529 6.62 11.78 -12.08
C ARG A 529 7.42 10.73 -11.31
N ILE A 530 6.95 10.37 -10.13
CA ILE A 530 7.59 9.34 -9.30
C ILE A 530 6.63 8.16 -9.20
N PRO A 531 6.76 7.12 -10.04
CA PRO A 531 5.81 6.00 -10.10
C PRO A 531 6.00 5.00 -8.94
N ILE A 532 6.13 5.54 -7.73
CA ILE A 532 6.27 4.82 -6.47
C ILE A 532 5.09 5.28 -5.60
N PRO A 533 4.29 4.36 -5.01
CA PRO A 533 3.14 4.74 -4.20
C PRO A 533 3.48 5.73 -3.08
N VAL A 534 2.59 6.70 -2.83
CA VAL A 534 2.78 7.86 -1.94
C VAL A 534 3.75 8.90 -2.52
N PHE A 535 4.86 8.45 -3.11
CA PHE A 535 5.78 9.33 -3.82
C PHE A 535 5.17 9.90 -5.10
N ASP A 536 4.21 9.22 -5.70
CA ASP A 536 3.39 9.71 -6.81
C ASP A 536 2.56 10.93 -6.39
N LEU A 537 1.87 10.85 -5.26
CA LEU A 537 1.13 11.96 -4.67
C LEU A 537 2.05 13.08 -4.18
N TYR A 538 3.20 12.74 -3.59
CA TYR A 538 4.24 13.72 -3.25
C TYR A 538 4.80 14.42 -4.50
N GLY A 539 4.96 13.66 -5.59
CA GLY A 539 5.36 14.14 -6.90
C GLY A 539 4.36 15.18 -7.42
N VAL A 540 3.07 14.84 -7.45
CA VAL A 540 1.99 15.78 -7.78
C VAL A 540 1.98 16.99 -6.84
N GLY A 541 2.19 16.76 -5.54
CA GLY A 541 2.39 17.83 -4.55
C GLY A 541 1.22 18.82 -4.41
N LEU A 542 -0.02 18.36 -4.65
CA LEU A 542 -1.23 19.20 -4.62
C LEU A 542 -1.35 19.99 -3.32
N ARG A 543 -1.48 21.31 -3.42
CA ARG A 543 -1.71 22.24 -2.31
C ARG A 543 -2.84 23.21 -2.63
N HIS A 544 -3.66 23.49 -1.63
CA HIS A 544 -4.69 24.52 -1.74
C HIS A 544 -4.09 25.90 -1.48
N ALA A 545 -4.47 26.88 -2.30
CA ALA A 545 -4.19 28.27 -2.00
C ALA A 545 -5.01 28.73 -0.79
N PHE A 546 -4.58 29.80 -0.14
CA PHE A 546 -5.33 30.40 0.96
C PHE A 546 -6.70 30.88 0.48
N SER A 547 -7.75 30.58 1.25
CA SER A 547 -9.11 30.91 0.88
C SER A 547 -9.36 32.41 1.01
N THR A 548 -9.76 33.05 -0.09
CA THR A 548 -9.97 34.50 -0.19
C THR A 548 -11.31 34.80 -0.84
N SER A 549 -12.37 34.30 -0.20
CA SER A 549 -13.72 34.30 -0.79
C SER A 549 -14.31 35.70 -0.95
N ASN A 550 -13.91 36.65 -0.11
CA ASN A 550 -14.43 38.02 -0.20
C ASN A 550 -13.66 38.84 -1.25
N LEU A 551 -12.34 38.64 -1.37
CA LEU A 551 -11.50 39.19 -2.42
C LEU A 551 -11.99 38.72 -3.78
N LEU A 552 -12.27 37.42 -3.92
CA LEU A 552 -12.78 36.87 -5.16
C LEU A 552 -14.11 37.51 -5.58
N LYS A 553 -15.03 37.72 -4.62
CA LYS A 553 -16.33 38.37 -4.88
C LYS A 553 -16.18 39.83 -5.29
N GLU A 554 -15.28 40.56 -4.63
CA GLU A 554 -15.09 42.00 -4.88
C GLU A 554 -14.39 42.25 -6.21
N LEU A 555 -13.30 41.51 -6.48
CA LEU A 555 -12.46 41.73 -7.65
C LEU A 555 -12.95 40.99 -8.90
N ASN A 556 -13.90 40.06 -8.75
CA ASN A 556 -14.47 39.27 -9.84
C ASN A 556 -13.40 38.59 -10.72
N LEU A 557 -12.32 38.11 -10.10
CA LEU A 557 -11.23 37.41 -10.77
C LEU A 557 -11.69 36.01 -11.20
N LYS A 558 -11.11 35.48 -12.28
CA LYS A 558 -11.34 34.09 -12.67
C LYS A 558 -10.66 33.14 -11.68
N VAL A 559 -11.23 31.95 -11.49
CA VAL A 559 -10.65 30.91 -10.61
C VAL A 559 -10.30 29.70 -11.43
N GLY A 560 -9.12 29.16 -11.20
CA GLY A 560 -8.62 27.97 -11.88
C GLY A 560 -7.66 27.18 -11.00
N LYS A 561 -7.30 25.97 -11.42
CA LYS A 561 -6.17 25.24 -10.83
C LYS A 561 -4.90 25.53 -11.64
N LEU A 562 -3.79 25.64 -10.94
CA LEU A 562 -2.47 25.87 -11.52
C LEU A 562 -1.67 24.58 -11.57
N SER A 563 -1.03 24.31 -12.70
CA SER A 563 -0.04 23.24 -12.80
C SER A 563 1.35 23.76 -13.14
N THR A 564 2.34 23.34 -12.38
CA THR A 564 3.72 23.86 -12.42
C THR A 564 4.71 22.80 -12.92
N GLY A 565 5.68 23.22 -13.73
CA GLY A 565 6.83 22.40 -14.11
C GLY A 565 7.94 23.26 -14.71
N ASP A 566 9.17 22.76 -14.76
CA ASP A 566 10.36 23.55 -15.12
C ASP A 566 10.57 23.73 -16.64
N SER A 567 9.62 23.30 -17.47
CA SER A 567 9.69 23.40 -18.94
C SER A 567 8.60 24.34 -19.47
N LEU A 568 8.99 25.27 -20.36
CA LEU A 568 8.05 26.21 -20.99
C LEU A 568 7.10 25.50 -21.95
N ASP A 569 7.61 24.54 -22.73
CA ASP A 569 6.83 23.68 -23.62
C ASP A 569 5.98 22.66 -22.84
N MET A 570 5.28 21.79 -23.57
CA MET A 570 4.42 20.76 -22.99
C MET A 570 4.59 19.46 -23.76
N THR A 571 5.28 18.49 -23.17
CA THR A 571 5.36 17.14 -23.74
C THR A 571 4.03 16.40 -23.55
N PRO A 572 3.76 15.31 -24.29
CA PRO A 572 2.56 14.49 -24.07
C PRO A 572 2.44 13.96 -22.63
N GLN A 573 3.57 13.74 -21.95
CA GLN A 573 3.60 13.30 -20.55
C GLN A 573 3.20 14.43 -19.59
N ASP A 574 3.59 15.67 -19.90
CA ASP A 574 3.17 16.84 -19.14
C ASP A 574 1.69 17.12 -19.38
N GLU A 575 1.22 17.06 -20.62
CA GLU A 575 -0.19 17.22 -20.99
C GLU A 575 -1.09 16.24 -20.22
N ALA A 576 -0.70 14.95 -20.16
CA ALA A 576 -1.44 13.95 -19.41
C ALA A 576 -1.52 14.28 -17.90
N SER A 577 -0.43 14.78 -17.33
CA SER A 577 -0.35 15.14 -15.91
C SER A 577 -1.12 16.43 -15.59
N ILE A 578 -1.03 17.43 -16.47
CA ILE A 578 -1.79 18.68 -16.38
C ILE A 578 -3.30 18.42 -16.49
N THR A 579 -3.70 17.54 -17.40
CA THR A 579 -5.09 17.10 -17.57
C THR A 579 -5.57 16.36 -16.31
N ALA A 580 -4.76 15.47 -15.75
CA ALA A 580 -5.07 14.75 -14.51
C ALA A 580 -5.19 15.70 -13.30
N ASN A 581 -4.41 16.78 -13.27
CA ASN A 581 -4.50 17.85 -12.28
C ASN A 581 -5.74 18.75 -12.48
N ASP A 582 -6.45 18.61 -13.61
CA ASP A 582 -7.59 19.45 -14.00
C ASP A 582 -7.23 20.95 -13.99
N ALA A 583 -6.04 21.26 -14.51
CA ALA A 583 -5.50 22.61 -14.51
C ALA A 583 -6.17 23.51 -15.57
N THR A 584 -6.32 24.80 -15.24
CA THR A 584 -6.78 25.85 -16.16
C THR A 584 -5.60 26.70 -16.65
N ILE A 585 -4.53 26.78 -15.85
CA ILE A 585 -3.34 27.58 -16.09
C ILE A 585 -2.07 26.76 -15.81
N LYS A 586 -0.98 27.07 -16.53
CA LYS A 586 0.33 26.40 -16.47
C LYS A 586 1.44 27.43 -16.19
N ASP A 587 2.32 27.17 -15.23
CA ASP A 587 3.48 28.03 -14.95
C ASP A 587 4.75 27.24 -14.59
N MET A 588 5.80 27.93 -14.12
CA MET A 588 7.10 27.35 -13.79
C MET A 588 7.52 27.50 -12.31
N GLU A 589 6.71 28.11 -11.44
CA GLU A 589 7.11 28.43 -10.06
C GLU A 589 6.07 28.10 -8.98
N GLY A 590 4.77 28.22 -9.28
CA GLY A 590 3.72 28.33 -8.27
C GLY A 590 3.66 27.19 -7.26
N ALA A 591 3.73 25.93 -7.71
CA ALA A 591 3.72 24.78 -6.81
C ALA A 591 4.96 24.71 -5.88
N ALA A 592 6.10 25.24 -6.31
CA ALA A 592 7.31 25.30 -5.50
C ALA A 592 7.23 26.40 -4.42
N VAL A 593 6.67 27.58 -4.77
CA VAL A 593 6.37 28.63 -3.80
C VAL A 593 5.38 28.12 -2.75
N ALA A 594 4.32 27.42 -3.18
CA ALA A 594 3.34 26.81 -2.28
C ALA A 594 3.95 25.76 -1.36
N TYR A 595 4.86 24.93 -1.89
CA TYR A 595 5.58 23.93 -1.11
C TYR A 595 6.35 24.58 0.04
N VAL A 596 7.13 25.62 -0.25
CA VAL A 596 7.93 26.32 0.77
C VAL A 596 7.03 27.05 1.77
N ALA A 597 5.99 27.75 1.30
CA ALA A 597 5.06 28.44 2.19
C ALA A 597 4.36 27.50 3.17
N ASP A 598 3.98 26.31 2.72
CA ASP A 598 3.37 25.26 3.55
C ASP A 598 4.35 24.70 4.61
N LEU A 599 5.66 24.69 4.35
CA LEU A 599 6.67 24.33 5.36
C LEU A 599 6.67 25.33 6.54
N PHE A 600 6.51 26.61 6.24
CA PHE A 600 6.48 27.69 7.25
C PHE A 600 5.07 28.05 7.73
N LYS A 601 4.03 27.40 7.20
CA LYS A 601 2.62 27.68 7.50
C LYS A 601 2.22 29.13 7.22
N VAL A 602 2.79 29.74 6.18
CA VAL A 602 2.42 31.09 5.74
C VAL A 602 1.30 31.03 4.69
N PRO A 603 0.17 31.73 4.89
CA PRO A 603 -0.88 31.87 3.89
C PRO A 603 -0.32 32.33 2.54
N THR A 604 -0.77 31.70 1.45
CA THR A 604 -0.29 32.01 0.08
C THR A 604 -1.42 32.08 -0.92
N ILE A 605 -1.43 33.11 -1.75
CA ILE A 605 -2.32 33.25 -2.92
C ILE A 605 -1.51 33.37 -4.21
N PHE A 606 -2.12 33.04 -5.35
CA PHE A 606 -1.46 33.00 -6.66
C PHE A 606 -2.27 33.81 -7.67
N VAL A 607 -1.66 34.85 -8.25
CA VAL A 607 -2.26 35.73 -9.25
C VAL A 607 -1.54 35.51 -10.57
N LYS A 608 -2.23 34.91 -11.54
CA LYS A 608 -1.61 34.43 -12.79
C LYS A 608 -2.31 35.04 -14.00
N ALA A 609 -1.55 35.73 -14.85
CA ALA A 609 -2.07 36.39 -16.04
C ALA A 609 -1.72 35.58 -17.31
N VAL A 610 -2.72 35.28 -18.15
CA VAL A 610 -2.55 34.37 -19.29
C VAL A 610 -1.88 35.07 -20.47
N THR A 611 -0.66 34.66 -20.82
CA THR A 611 0.16 35.20 -21.92
C THR A 611 0.06 34.44 -23.23
N ASP A 612 -0.26 33.16 -23.16
CA ASP A 612 -0.25 32.21 -24.27
C ASP A 612 -1.31 31.13 -24.06
N ILE A 613 -1.85 30.59 -25.14
CA ILE A 613 -2.82 29.50 -25.14
C ILE A 613 -2.09 28.19 -25.45
N VAL A 614 -1.92 27.36 -24.42
CA VAL A 614 -1.10 26.14 -24.46
C VAL A 614 -1.66 25.10 -25.45
N ASP A 615 -2.99 25.01 -25.55
CA ASP A 615 -3.73 24.17 -26.50
C ASP A 615 -4.12 24.92 -27.79
N GLY A 616 -3.40 26.01 -28.10
CA GLY A 616 -3.62 26.88 -29.25
C GLY A 616 -2.82 26.48 -30.50
N GLU A 617 -3.07 27.17 -31.61
CA GLU A 617 -2.37 26.92 -32.88
C GLU A 617 -0.99 27.60 -32.97
N LYS A 618 -0.74 28.61 -32.13
CA LYS A 618 0.52 29.36 -32.13
C LYS A 618 1.56 28.71 -31.21
N PRO A 619 2.86 28.73 -31.57
CA PRO A 619 3.90 28.29 -30.66
C PRO A 619 3.93 29.12 -29.37
N THR A 620 3.97 28.45 -28.22
CA THR A 620 3.96 29.06 -26.87
C THR A 620 4.96 30.20 -26.73
N ALA A 621 6.21 29.99 -27.12
CA ALA A 621 7.26 30.99 -26.98
C ALA A 621 7.01 32.26 -27.80
N GLU A 622 6.42 32.14 -28.99
CA GLU A 622 6.10 33.29 -29.85
C GLU A 622 4.91 34.08 -29.30
N GLU A 623 3.85 33.39 -28.88
CA GLU A 623 2.66 34.05 -28.32
C GLU A 623 2.96 34.72 -26.97
N PHE A 624 3.78 34.07 -26.14
CA PHE A 624 4.31 34.64 -24.91
C PHE A 624 5.02 35.97 -25.16
N LEU A 625 6.04 35.98 -26.02
CA LEU A 625 6.82 37.20 -26.33
C LEU A 625 5.95 38.29 -26.97
N GLN A 626 4.99 37.91 -27.82
CA GLN A 626 4.08 38.84 -28.48
C GLN A 626 3.17 39.57 -27.48
N ASN A 627 2.66 38.86 -26.48
CA ASN A 627 1.64 39.38 -25.56
C ASN A 627 2.22 39.90 -24.23
N LEU A 628 3.47 39.57 -23.91
CA LEU A 628 4.09 39.82 -22.60
C LEU A 628 3.84 41.25 -22.10
N ALA A 629 4.11 42.28 -22.92
CA ALA A 629 3.96 43.68 -22.49
C ALA A 629 2.52 44.08 -22.15
N ALA A 630 1.51 43.55 -22.87
CA ALA A 630 0.12 43.86 -22.60
C ALA A 630 -0.40 43.10 -21.37
N VAL A 631 0.02 41.84 -21.22
CA VAL A 631 -0.43 40.97 -20.13
C VAL A 631 0.25 41.33 -18.80
N THR A 632 1.50 41.80 -18.81
CA THR A 632 2.14 42.33 -17.60
C THR A 632 1.45 43.59 -17.07
N ALA A 633 0.86 44.41 -17.94
CA ALA A 633 0.03 45.54 -17.51
C ALA A 633 -1.29 45.05 -16.85
N ALA A 634 -1.93 44.02 -17.40
CA ALA A 634 -3.12 43.41 -16.76
C ALA A 634 -2.78 42.74 -15.42
N LEU A 635 -1.60 42.11 -15.32
CA LEU A 635 -1.08 41.54 -14.08
C LEU A 635 -0.84 42.63 -13.04
N GLU A 636 -0.17 43.73 -13.40
CA GLU A 636 0.06 44.87 -12.52
C GLU A 636 -1.25 45.45 -12.00
N GLN A 637 -2.24 45.64 -12.88
CA GLN A 637 -3.54 46.17 -12.47
C GLN A 637 -4.22 45.25 -11.45
N SER A 638 -4.17 43.94 -11.68
CA SER A 638 -4.81 42.96 -10.79
C SER A 638 -4.08 42.84 -9.45
N VAL A 639 -2.74 42.80 -9.47
CA VAL A 639 -1.91 42.81 -8.25
C VAL A 639 -2.15 44.09 -7.45
N THR A 640 -2.27 45.24 -8.11
CA THR A 640 -2.64 46.50 -7.45
C THR A 640 -3.99 46.38 -6.73
N GLN A 641 -5.03 45.91 -7.43
CA GLN A 641 -6.35 45.72 -6.84
C GLN A 641 -6.33 44.76 -5.63
N VAL A 642 -5.54 43.68 -5.71
CA VAL A 642 -5.34 42.73 -4.62
C VAL A 642 -4.69 43.40 -3.40
N ILE A 643 -3.62 44.18 -3.60
CA ILE A 643 -2.93 44.90 -2.52
C ILE A 643 -3.84 45.95 -1.89
N GLU A 644 -4.58 46.71 -2.71
CA GLU A 644 -5.55 47.70 -2.24
C GLU A 644 -6.66 47.05 -1.41
N TYR A 645 -7.12 45.86 -1.80
CA TYR A 645 -8.13 45.10 -1.08
C TYR A 645 -7.63 44.56 0.26
N ILE A 646 -6.39 44.05 0.30
CA ILE A 646 -5.77 43.46 1.50
C ILE A 646 -5.42 44.52 2.55
N SER A 647 -5.06 45.73 2.11
CA SER A 647 -4.64 46.82 3.01
C SER A 647 -5.71 47.12 4.07
N GLY A 648 -5.33 46.98 5.35
CA GLY A 648 -6.21 47.22 6.49
C GLY A 648 -7.12 46.05 6.89
N LYS A 649 -7.04 44.90 6.20
CA LYS A 649 -7.83 43.69 6.52
C LYS A 649 -6.99 42.64 7.22
N SER A 650 -7.64 41.81 8.04
CA SER A 650 -7.08 40.59 8.60
C SER A 650 -7.19 39.41 7.61
N LEU A 651 -6.43 38.35 7.84
CA LEU A 651 -6.48 37.12 7.02
C LEU A 651 -7.89 36.51 6.94
N SER A 652 -8.69 36.63 8.00
CA SER A 652 -10.06 36.11 8.04
C SER A 652 -11.07 36.92 7.22
N GLU A 653 -10.71 38.14 6.83
CA GLU A 653 -11.59 39.03 6.06
C GLU A 653 -11.37 38.92 4.54
N LEU A 654 -10.36 38.16 4.10
CA LEU A 654 -9.99 38.01 2.70
C LEU A 654 -10.97 37.19 1.84
#